data_AF-A0A961GXX4-F1
#
_entry.id   AF-A0A961GXX4-F1
#
_cell.length_a   1.000
_cell.length_b   1.000
_cell.length_c   1.000
_cell.angle_alpha   90.00
_cell.angle_beta   90.00
_cell.angle_gamma   90.00
#
_symmetry.space_group_name_H-M   'P 1'
#
loop_
_entity.id
_entity.type
_entity.pdbx_description
1 polymer ?
#
loop_
_entity_poly.entity_id
_entity_poly.type
_entity_poly.pdbx_seq_one_letter_code
_entity_poly.pdbx_strand_id
1 'polypeptide(L)'
;MKAIPVLLLLTTGLHAHTWRASDDPVEREALRAHILNEWKREHVQVASAASSIQIVAAAAASAANAPETAKAFLPFTRLDLRADGEFLYVGSNGMPDHNMMVGITAWQQQVPLPQRYFDDNAWRIPLHPKPAAQPAMIKGRFLRGAIALAVNGIPIFNPQNNRGEVSYEIGELDQWGGHCGRADDYHYHITPLHLQAQAGKGMPVAYALDGYPIYGLTEPDGSPVGKLDECHGHEAAGGYHYHASMKYPYVIGGFHGEVVEAGGQVDPQPRANPVRPDTPPLRGAEITGFESAGKDSYKLSYTVNGDKRSVSYSIKADGTYPFTYDNGRDGVVEEVYTSRGGPGGARGQGKGGEMRRGDGPPPRRDDGGRPQAFEGILDVNGDGVVTAQEFAEHAKTQAAKSGLSVADALAKAREQFNTFDHNRDGRLDTTELDELAGNAGPRDGPPGNEMKNGGGGGCGGKQEAFVALPDQPRSSDGKFLLSSPVVEDLKDLPVEFTGDGAGISPPLEWKGAPASTQSFALIMDHVAPGGDKKWYWTVYDIPTSVNSLPKDSRAIGKIGTGFKGQIGYEPPHSKGPGAKTYVITLYALSGPIEVRGTPGREELLAAMKGKVLASSSLRVVYTIGGAVGQVRPQATEASTPPPAGIEPQKGGGKKKKGGGPPGLIKPSIADTMKLHVYADNWFMLYVNGRLVAVDPIQFTPHNVVSVDFLPEYPMTIAVLAKDNADPKTGMEYGTNIGDGGFVLKFADGTLTNSTWKAKNFFHGPVNGDTANPKVIQEPLPANWWAVDFDDSAWKNATEYTVEEVDPKQPYFENDFEGAKFIWTDHLALDNTIIFRTKVEKPGWTPRWNTKPDLDVTGAPQR
;
A
#
# COMPACT_ATOMS: atom_id res chain seq x y z
N MET A 1 -51.80 43.40 -35.62
CA MET A 1 -50.61 43.20 -36.47
C MET A 1 -50.21 41.73 -36.41
N LYS A 2 -50.18 41.05 -37.57
CA LYS A 2 -49.09 40.15 -38.07
C LYS A 2 -48.57 39.09 -37.05
N ALA A 3 -48.97 37.80 -37.06
CA ALA A 3 -49.01 36.75 -38.11
C ALA A 3 -47.59 36.20 -38.48
N ILE A 4 -47.28 34.88 -38.63
CA ILE A 4 -47.98 33.67 -39.16
C ILE A 4 -48.28 33.78 -40.68
N PRO A 5 -48.16 32.73 -41.55
CA PRO A 5 -47.56 31.37 -41.41
C PRO A 5 -46.05 31.37 -41.79
N VAL A 6 -45.33 30.46 -42.50
CA VAL A 6 -45.49 29.21 -43.33
C VAL A 6 -44.13 28.46 -43.26
N LEU A 7 -43.90 27.13 -43.35
CA LEU A 7 -44.61 25.91 -43.80
C LEU A 7 -44.51 25.57 -45.32
N LEU A 8 -44.39 24.26 -45.67
CA LEU A 8 -44.22 23.64 -47.01
C LEU A 8 -42.85 23.89 -47.68
N LEU A 9 -42.30 23.04 -48.57
CA LEU A 9 -42.71 21.78 -49.24
C LEU A 9 -41.72 20.64 -48.85
N LEU A 10 -41.86 19.34 -49.16
CA LEU A 10 -42.86 18.53 -49.89
C LEU A 10 -42.94 17.09 -49.26
N THR A 11 -43.21 16.04 -50.05
CA THR A 11 -43.43 14.64 -49.64
C THR A 11 -42.97 13.64 -50.72
N THR A 12 -42.44 12.46 -50.35
CA THR A 12 -42.77 11.09 -50.85
C THR A 12 -41.70 10.09 -50.38
N GLY A 13 -42.02 8.84 -49.99
CA GLY A 13 -43.33 8.17 -49.99
C GLY A 13 -43.40 6.92 -49.08
N LEU A 14 -44.56 6.26 -49.13
CA LEU A 14 -44.95 5.07 -48.35
C LEU A 14 -44.03 3.85 -48.59
N HIS A 15 -43.95 2.83 -47.72
CA HIS A 15 -45.08 2.09 -47.14
C HIS A 15 -44.83 1.55 -45.71
N ALA A 16 -45.86 1.63 -44.88
CA ALA A 16 -46.04 0.74 -43.74
C ALA A 16 -46.88 -0.48 -44.15
N HIS A 17 -46.51 -1.68 -43.68
CA HIS A 17 -47.38 -2.85 -43.71
C HIS A 17 -47.81 -3.21 -42.29
N THR A 18 -49.11 -3.41 -42.11
CA THR A 18 -49.73 -3.67 -40.80
C THR A 18 -49.38 -5.06 -40.27
N TRP A 19 -48.81 -5.11 -39.06
CA TRP A 19 -48.77 -6.31 -38.23
C TRP A 19 -49.57 -6.07 -36.95
N ARG A 20 -50.54 -6.94 -36.67
CA ARG A 20 -51.17 -7.02 -35.35
C ARG A 20 -50.24 -7.80 -34.42
N ALA A 21 -50.22 -7.47 -33.14
CA ALA A 21 -49.56 -8.31 -32.14
C ALA A 21 -50.21 -9.70 -32.13
N SER A 22 -49.39 -10.73 -32.34
CA SER A 22 -49.70 -12.09 -31.88
C SER A 22 -49.14 -12.27 -30.46
N ASP A 23 -49.61 -13.30 -29.76
CA ASP A 23 -49.09 -13.66 -28.44
C ASP A 23 -47.97 -14.72 -28.51
N ASP A 24 -47.36 -14.92 -29.69
CA ASP A 24 -46.23 -15.83 -29.85
C ASP A 24 -44.92 -15.20 -29.28
N PRO A 25 -44.23 -15.86 -28.32
CA PRO A 25 -42.96 -15.37 -27.78
C PRO A 25 -41.85 -15.19 -28.84
N VAL A 26 -41.84 -15.99 -29.89
CA VAL A 26 -40.83 -15.95 -30.95
C VAL A 26 -41.05 -14.73 -31.85
N GLU A 27 -42.30 -14.40 -32.19
CA GLU A 27 -42.61 -13.16 -32.91
C GLU A 27 -42.33 -11.91 -32.05
N ARG A 28 -42.54 -11.98 -30.73
CA ARG A 28 -42.17 -10.88 -29.82
C ARG A 28 -40.66 -10.63 -29.77
N GLU A 29 -39.82 -11.67 -29.72
CA GLU A 29 -38.37 -11.48 -29.71
C GLU A 29 -37.82 -11.12 -31.11
N ALA A 30 -38.44 -11.60 -32.19
CA ALA A 30 -38.17 -11.12 -33.55
C ALA A 30 -38.55 -9.64 -33.73
N LEU A 31 -39.68 -9.20 -33.18
CA LEU A 31 -40.10 -7.80 -33.17
C LEU A 31 -39.15 -6.94 -32.32
N ARG A 32 -38.67 -7.42 -31.18
CA ARG A 32 -37.61 -6.79 -30.39
C ARG A 32 -36.32 -6.64 -31.18
N ALA A 33 -35.86 -7.70 -31.84
CA ALA A 33 -34.65 -7.68 -32.67
C ALA A 33 -34.82 -6.75 -33.88
N HIS A 34 -36.01 -6.66 -34.47
CA HIS A 34 -36.33 -5.73 -35.54
C HIS A 34 -36.33 -4.28 -35.04
N ILE A 35 -37.02 -3.97 -33.93
CA ILE A 35 -37.02 -2.64 -33.31
C ILE A 35 -35.60 -2.22 -32.90
N LEU A 36 -34.78 -3.12 -32.33
CA LEU A 36 -33.36 -2.82 -32.05
C LEU A 36 -32.56 -2.55 -33.33
N ASN A 37 -32.86 -3.22 -34.44
CA ASN A 37 -32.16 -3.01 -35.70
C ASN A 37 -32.62 -1.75 -36.45
N GLU A 38 -33.89 -1.37 -36.36
CA GLU A 38 -34.38 -0.09 -36.89
C GLU A 38 -33.88 1.08 -36.04
N TRP A 39 -33.91 0.96 -34.71
CA TRP A 39 -33.29 1.93 -33.78
C TRP A 39 -31.80 2.13 -34.11
N LYS A 40 -31.06 1.05 -34.34
CA LYS A 40 -29.65 1.07 -34.78
C LYS A 40 -29.43 1.55 -36.23
N ARG A 41 -30.47 1.67 -37.06
CA ARG A 41 -30.36 2.21 -38.43
C ARG A 41 -30.65 3.70 -38.47
N GLU A 42 -31.80 4.12 -37.94
CA GLU A 42 -32.22 5.53 -38.03
C GLU A 42 -31.31 6.45 -37.20
N HIS A 43 -30.77 5.97 -36.07
CA HIS A 43 -29.86 6.77 -35.22
C HIS A 43 -28.43 6.93 -35.79
N VAL A 44 -28.13 6.36 -36.96
CA VAL A 44 -26.80 6.45 -37.60
C VAL A 44 -26.75 7.52 -38.71
N GLN A 45 -27.89 8.03 -39.19
CA GLN A 45 -27.93 9.04 -40.27
C GLN A 45 -28.99 10.15 -40.11
N VAL A 46 -28.96 10.94 -39.03
CA VAL A 46 -28.94 12.43 -39.06
C VAL A 46 -28.43 12.94 -37.70
N ALA A 47 -27.20 13.49 -37.65
CA ALA A 47 -26.68 14.17 -36.47
C ALA A 47 -25.60 15.22 -36.84
N SER A 48 -26.00 16.31 -37.48
CA SER A 48 -25.08 17.40 -37.86
C SER A 48 -24.59 18.19 -36.64
N ALA A 49 -23.26 18.18 -36.42
CA ALA A 49 -22.50 19.01 -35.48
C ALA A 49 -22.81 18.92 -33.96
N ALA A 50 -24.03 18.56 -33.54
CA ALA A 50 -24.42 18.49 -32.14
C ALA A 50 -23.69 17.39 -31.36
N SER A 51 -23.53 16.20 -31.96
CA SER A 51 -23.05 15.02 -31.22
C SER A 51 -21.55 15.00 -30.93
N SER A 52 -20.73 15.77 -31.68
CA SER A 52 -19.32 15.95 -31.35
C SER A 52 -19.13 16.67 -30.01
N ILE A 53 -20.02 17.62 -29.70
CA ILE A 53 -20.08 18.28 -28.39
C ILE A 53 -20.57 17.29 -27.33
N GLN A 54 -21.59 16.48 -27.65
CA GLN A 54 -22.16 15.51 -26.71
C GLN A 54 -21.16 14.44 -26.24
N ILE A 55 -20.17 14.01 -27.04
CA ILE A 55 -19.24 12.94 -26.61
C ILE A 55 -18.13 13.47 -25.67
N VAL A 56 -17.55 14.64 -25.95
CA VAL A 56 -16.62 15.28 -24.99
C VAL A 56 -17.37 15.73 -23.74
N ALA A 57 -18.60 16.22 -23.90
CA ALA A 57 -19.50 16.46 -22.78
C ALA A 57 -19.90 15.17 -22.05
N ALA A 58 -19.95 13.99 -22.69
CA ALA A 58 -20.27 12.72 -22.03
C ALA A 58 -19.09 12.15 -21.24
N ALA A 59 -17.84 12.40 -21.63
CA ALA A 59 -16.68 12.08 -20.80
C ALA A 59 -16.59 13.02 -19.59
N ALA A 60 -16.74 14.33 -19.81
CA ALA A 60 -16.80 15.32 -18.72
C ALA A 60 -18.02 15.09 -17.80
N ALA A 61 -19.17 14.71 -18.36
CA ALA A 61 -20.36 14.32 -17.60
C ALA A 61 -20.29 12.88 -17.07
N SER A 62 -19.39 12.01 -17.51
CA SER A 62 -19.13 10.76 -16.79
C SER A 62 -18.38 11.01 -15.49
N ALA A 63 -17.63 12.13 -15.38
CA ALA A 63 -17.03 12.60 -14.14
C ALA A 63 -17.97 13.54 -13.34
N ALA A 64 -18.83 14.32 -14.00
CA ALA A 64 -19.79 15.22 -13.33
C ALA A 64 -21.12 14.52 -12.94
N ASN A 65 -21.48 13.42 -13.61
CA ASN A 65 -22.56 12.50 -13.21
C ASN A 65 -21.99 11.25 -12.49
N ALA A 66 -20.68 11.19 -12.22
CA ALA A 66 -20.16 10.25 -11.24
C ALA A 66 -20.85 10.54 -9.89
N PRO A 67 -21.31 9.52 -9.15
CA PRO A 67 -21.89 9.74 -7.83
C PRO A 67 -20.89 10.52 -6.95
N GLU A 68 -21.39 11.39 -6.07
CA GLU A 68 -20.52 12.22 -5.19
C GLU A 68 -19.51 11.35 -4.43
N THR A 69 -19.98 10.20 -3.95
CA THR A 69 -19.21 9.09 -3.34
C THR A 69 -17.96 8.70 -4.14
N ALA A 70 -18.05 8.66 -5.47
CA ALA A 70 -16.96 8.19 -6.33
C ALA A 70 -15.82 9.20 -6.45
N LYS A 71 -16.08 10.50 -6.29
CA LYS A 71 -15.11 11.57 -6.57
C LYS A 71 -13.85 11.48 -5.72
N ALA A 72 -13.97 11.05 -4.46
CA ALA A 72 -12.85 10.90 -3.55
C ALA A 72 -11.90 9.73 -3.95
N PHE A 73 -12.40 8.75 -4.71
CA PHE A 73 -11.62 7.61 -5.22
C PHE A 73 -10.91 7.93 -6.56
N LEU A 74 -11.37 8.93 -7.32
CA LEU A 74 -10.81 9.28 -8.65
C LEU A 74 -9.28 9.57 -8.68
N PRO A 75 -8.64 10.12 -7.63
CA PRO A 75 -7.18 10.27 -7.61
C PRO A 75 -6.39 8.95 -7.60
N PHE A 76 -7.02 7.84 -7.20
CA PHE A 76 -6.37 6.57 -6.93
C PHE A 76 -6.38 5.66 -8.17
N THR A 77 -5.45 5.93 -9.09
CA THR A 77 -5.39 5.31 -10.43
C THR A 77 -5.18 3.79 -10.50
N ARG A 78 -5.09 3.10 -9.35
CA ARG A 78 -5.04 1.63 -9.23
C ARG A 78 -6.42 0.98 -8.98
N LEU A 79 -7.49 1.77 -8.93
CA LEU A 79 -8.84 1.30 -8.65
C LEU A 79 -9.68 1.08 -9.92
N ASP A 80 -10.55 0.09 -9.87
CA ASP A 80 -11.66 -0.10 -10.80
C ASP A 80 -12.93 0.48 -10.17
N LEU A 81 -13.66 1.35 -10.89
CA LEU A 81 -14.81 2.08 -10.33
C LEU A 81 -16.02 1.92 -11.24
N ARG A 82 -17.10 1.34 -10.71
CA ARG A 82 -18.39 1.15 -11.40
C ARG A 82 -19.56 1.44 -10.45
N ALA A 83 -20.71 1.84 -10.99
CA ALA A 83 -21.91 2.10 -10.20
C ALA A 83 -23.17 1.63 -10.94
N ASP A 84 -24.21 1.23 -10.21
CA ASP A 84 -25.49 0.74 -10.74
C ASP A 84 -26.71 1.63 -10.38
N GLY A 85 -26.51 2.64 -9.53
CA GLY A 85 -27.54 3.54 -9.03
C GLY A 85 -27.96 3.28 -7.58
N GLU A 86 -27.67 2.09 -7.03
CA GLU A 86 -27.80 1.82 -5.59
C GLU A 86 -26.43 1.83 -4.89
N PHE A 87 -25.39 1.32 -5.55
CA PHE A 87 -24.04 1.20 -5.01
C PHE A 87 -22.97 1.81 -5.92
N LEU A 88 -21.97 2.44 -5.30
CA LEU A 88 -20.62 2.53 -5.87
C LEU A 88 -19.91 1.21 -5.57
N TYR A 89 -19.28 0.62 -6.57
CA TYR A 89 -18.35 -0.49 -6.38
C TYR A 89 -16.92 -0.02 -6.60
N VAL A 90 -16.03 -0.47 -5.72
CA VAL A 90 -14.61 -0.11 -5.70
C VAL A 90 -13.79 -1.39 -5.78
N GLY A 91 -13.16 -1.61 -6.92
CA GLY A 91 -12.28 -2.73 -7.17
C GLY A 91 -10.82 -2.40 -6.86
N SER A 92 -10.12 -3.30 -6.16
CA SER A 92 -8.70 -3.13 -5.84
C SER A 92 -7.98 -4.48 -5.73
N ASN A 93 -6.64 -4.46 -5.76
CA ASN A 93 -5.84 -5.65 -5.46
C ASN A 93 -5.45 -5.76 -3.96
N GLY A 94 -6.06 -4.98 -3.07
CA GLY A 94 -5.80 -5.01 -1.63
C GLY A 94 -4.40 -4.57 -1.18
N MET A 95 -3.60 -3.94 -2.05
CA MET A 95 -2.22 -3.53 -1.76
C MET A 95 -2.03 -2.01 -1.96
N PRO A 96 -1.76 -1.21 -0.90
CA PRO A 96 -1.55 0.23 -1.04
C PRO A 96 -0.24 0.59 -1.76
N ASP A 97 -0.12 1.86 -2.17
CA ASP A 97 1.09 2.42 -2.78
C ASP A 97 2.15 2.91 -1.76
N HIS A 98 1.82 2.94 -0.47
CA HIS A 98 2.76 3.27 0.60
C HIS A 98 3.46 2.02 1.15
N ASN A 99 4.63 2.19 1.78
CA ASN A 99 5.28 1.13 2.55
C ASN A 99 4.38 0.66 3.71
N MET A 100 4.47 -0.58 4.17
CA MET A 100 3.53 -1.20 5.11
C MET A 100 4.23 -2.14 6.09
N MET A 101 3.54 -2.58 7.15
CA MET A 101 3.98 -3.53 8.18
C MET A 101 5.14 -3.08 9.11
N VAL A 102 5.96 -2.11 8.71
CA VAL A 102 7.09 -1.62 9.52
C VAL A 102 6.59 -0.97 10.82
N GLY A 103 7.19 -1.38 11.95
CA GLY A 103 6.84 -0.91 13.30
C GLY A 103 5.95 -1.87 14.11
N ILE A 104 5.35 -2.89 13.48
CA ILE A 104 4.53 -3.89 14.20
C ILE A 104 5.40 -4.69 15.17
N THR A 105 4.93 -4.82 16.42
CA THR A 105 5.59 -5.57 17.51
C THR A 105 4.75 -6.74 18.05
N ALA A 106 3.44 -6.71 17.88
CA ALA A 106 2.54 -7.84 18.16
C ALA A 106 2.21 -8.65 16.89
N TRP A 107 3.25 -9.10 16.17
CA TRP A 107 3.07 -9.69 14.84
C TRP A 107 2.50 -11.12 14.85
N GLN A 108 1.34 -11.31 14.20
CA GLN A 108 0.71 -12.63 13.98
C GLN A 108 1.32 -13.48 12.84
N GLN A 109 2.53 -13.17 12.38
CA GLN A 109 3.26 -13.89 11.31
C GLN A 109 2.51 -13.95 9.94
N GLN A 110 1.62 -12.98 9.70
CA GLN A 110 0.92 -12.75 8.44
C GLN A 110 1.62 -11.66 7.62
N VAL A 111 1.61 -11.75 6.29
CA VAL A 111 2.37 -10.90 5.35
C VAL A 111 1.44 -10.29 4.29
N PRO A 112 1.79 -9.18 3.61
CA PRO A 112 0.94 -8.60 2.56
C PRO A 112 0.87 -9.44 1.28
N LEU A 113 -0.29 -10.03 0.96
CA LEU A 113 -0.59 -10.62 -0.35
C LEU A 113 -1.75 -9.90 -1.04
N PRO A 114 -1.67 -9.70 -2.38
CA PRO A 114 -2.73 -9.07 -3.14
C PRO A 114 -4.00 -9.93 -3.16
N GLN A 115 -5.11 -9.30 -2.80
CA GLN A 115 -6.44 -9.90 -2.74
C GLN A 115 -7.26 -9.46 -3.94
N ARG A 116 -7.95 -10.38 -4.63
CA ARG A 116 -8.77 -10.05 -5.81
C ARG A 116 -10.12 -9.45 -5.40
N TYR A 117 -10.12 -8.20 -4.96
CA TYR A 117 -11.36 -7.44 -4.71
C TYR A 117 -11.86 -6.81 -6.02
N PHE A 118 -12.21 -7.61 -7.02
CA PHE A 118 -12.67 -7.14 -8.33
C PHE A 118 -13.97 -7.87 -8.76
N ASP A 119 -14.62 -7.37 -9.82
CA ASP A 119 -15.83 -7.97 -10.40
C ASP A 119 -16.96 -8.09 -9.34
N ASP A 120 -17.52 -9.29 -9.16
CA ASP A 120 -18.53 -9.61 -8.14
C ASP A 120 -17.95 -9.62 -6.69
N ASN A 121 -16.63 -9.58 -6.55
CA ASN A 121 -15.91 -9.52 -5.27
C ASN A 121 -15.35 -8.11 -5.00
N ALA A 122 -15.78 -7.08 -5.73
CA ALA A 122 -15.43 -5.69 -5.45
C ALA A 122 -16.12 -5.17 -4.18
N TRP A 123 -15.50 -4.20 -3.50
CA TRP A 123 -16.16 -3.50 -2.39
C TRP A 123 -17.39 -2.74 -2.89
N ARG A 124 -18.39 -2.54 -2.02
CA ARG A 124 -19.62 -1.80 -2.34
C ARG A 124 -19.93 -0.78 -1.25
N ILE A 125 -20.35 0.42 -1.65
CA ILE A 125 -20.70 1.55 -0.79
C ILE A 125 -22.07 2.05 -1.25
N PRO A 126 -23.10 2.10 -0.37
CA PRO A 126 -24.40 2.66 -0.72
C PRO A 126 -24.30 4.12 -1.21
N LEU A 127 -24.93 4.43 -2.34
CA LEU A 127 -25.04 5.80 -2.87
C LEU A 127 -26.12 6.62 -2.16
N HIS A 128 -27.07 5.92 -1.54
CA HIS A 128 -28.23 6.48 -0.87
C HIS A 128 -28.31 5.90 0.56
N PRO A 129 -27.39 6.31 1.45
CA PRO A 129 -27.40 5.89 2.84
C PRO A 129 -28.71 6.29 3.53
N LYS A 130 -29.12 5.49 4.51
CA LYS A 130 -30.37 5.68 5.28
C LYS A 130 -30.04 5.66 6.77
N PRO A 131 -30.51 6.64 7.57
CA PRO A 131 -30.37 6.57 9.02
C PRO A 131 -31.04 5.32 9.60
N ALA A 132 -30.32 4.60 10.47
CA ALA A 132 -30.85 3.47 11.22
C ALA A 132 -31.76 3.96 12.35
N ALA A 133 -32.79 3.18 12.68
CA ALA A 133 -33.69 3.49 13.80
C ALA A 133 -33.00 3.46 15.18
N GLN A 134 -31.87 2.74 15.28
CA GLN A 134 -30.92 2.76 16.40
C GLN A 134 -29.51 2.54 15.84
N PRO A 135 -28.48 3.31 16.25
CA PRO A 135 -27.15 3.15 15.67
C PRO A 135 -26.49 1.81 16.01
N ALA A 136 -25.80 1.21 15.04
CA ALA A 136 -25.09 -0.05 15.24
C ALA A 136 -23.67 0.20 15.78
N MET A 137 -23.58 0.48 17.08
CA MET A 137 -22.32 0.69 17.80
C MET A 137 -21.31 -0.44 17.56
N ILE A 138 -20.06 -0.11 17.19
CA ILE A 138 -19.07 -1.11 16.81
C ILE A 138 -18.32 -1.75 17.99
N LYS A 139 -18.36 -1.14 19.19
CA LYS A 139 -17.61 -1.65 20.35
C LYS A 139 -18.08 -3.07 20.73
N GLY A 140 -17.21 -4.06 20.57
CA GLY A 140 -17.50 -5.49 20.76
C GLY A 140 -18.34 -6.16 19.65
N ARG A 141 -18.55 -5.50 18.51
CA ARG A 141 -19.33 -5.98 17.35
C ARG A 141 -18.53 -5.83 16.05
N PHE A 142 -19.00 -6.39 14.93
CA PHE A 142 -18.33 -6.24 13.62
C PHE A 142 -16.83 -6.62 13.57
N LEU A 143 -16.34 -7.45 14.50
CA LEU A 143 -14.90 -7.75 14.70
C LEU A 143 -14.26 -8.62 13.59
N ARG A 144 -15.02 -9.07 12.57
CA ARG A 144 -14.59 -10.08 11.59
C ARG A 144 -14.48 -9.62 10.14
N GLY A 145 -14.77 -8.36 9.87
CA GLY A 145 -14.67 -7.78 8.54
C GLY A 145 -14.44 -6.27 8.61
N ALA A 146 -14.50 -5.61 7.46
CA ALA A 146 -14.40 -4.17 7.40
C ALA A 146 -15.65 -3.49 7.97
N ILE A 147 -15.47 -2.25 8.42
CA ILE A 147 -16.52 -1.30 8.78
C ILE A 147 -16.55 -0.09 7.82
N ALA A 148 -15.44 0.17 7.12
CA ALA A 148 -15.32 1.24 6.13
C ALA A 148 -14.32 0.85 5.02
N LEU A 149 -14.30 1.63 3.94
CA LEU A 149 -13.31 1.52 2.86
C LEU A 149 -12.57 2.86 2.73
N ALA A 150 -11.25 2.83 2.81
CA ALA A 150 -10.41 4.00 2.54
C ALA A 150 -10.42 4.36 1.05
N VAL A 151 -10.20 5.63 0.71
CA VAL A 151 -10.28 6.11 -0.69
C VAL A 151 -9.24 5.51 -1.64
N ASN A 152 -8.19 4.88 -1.10
CA ASN A 152 -7.22 4.08 -1.87
C ASN A 152 -7.66 2.61 -2.09
N GLY A 153 -8.92 2.26 -1.78
CA GLY A 153 -9.49 0.92 -1.98
C GLY A 153 -8.99 -0.15 -1.01
N ILE A 154 -8.42 0.25 0.13
CA ILE A 154 -8.03 -0.65 1.23
C ILE A 154 -9.10 -0.61 2.33
N PRO A 155 -9.58 -1.76 2.83
CA PRO A 155 -10.59 -1.79 3.88
C PRO A 155 -10.06 -1.29 5.23
N ILE A 156 -10.97 -0.73 6.02
CA ILE A 156 -10.76 -0.33 7.41
C ILE A 156 -11.65 -1.24 8.29
N PHE A 157 -11.02 -2.00 9.18
CA PHE A 157 -11.62 -2.92 10.13
C PHE A 157 -11.93 -2.23 11.46
N ASN A 158 -12.64 -2.93 12.35
CA ASN A 158 -12.90 -2.43 13.69
C ASN A 158 -11.57 -2.22 14.45
N PRO A 159 -11.33 -1.04 15.08
CA PRO A 159 -10.19 -0.79 15.96
C PRO A 159 -9.94 -1.85 17.05
N GLN A 160 -10.98 -2.59 17.44
CA GLN A 160 -10.88 -3.79 18.25
C GLN A 160 -10.72 -5.04 17.37
N ASN A 161 -9.68 -5.83 17.65
CA ASN A 161 -9.48 -7.13 17.00
C ASN A 161 -10.49 -8.19 17.51
N ASN A 162 -10.39 -9.42 16.99
CA ASN A 162 -11.26 -10.56 17.35
C ASN A 162 -11.22 -10.99 18.83
N ARG A 163 -10.31 -10.45 19.64
CA ARG A 163 -10.17 -10.70 21.08
C ARG A 163 -10.78 -9.55 21.93
N GLY A 164 -11.21 -8.46 21.28
CA GLY A 164 -11.71 -7.25 21.92
C GLY A 164 -10.60 -6.26 22.33
N GLU A 165 -9.35 -6.53 22.02
CA GLU A 165 -8.21 -5.65 22.30
C GLU A 165 -8.05 -4.60 21.20
N VAL A 166 -7.66 -3.37 21.55
CA VAL A 166 -7.46 -2.28 20.58
C VAL A 166 -6.11 -2.45 19.88
N SER A 167 -6.11 -2.79 18.60
CA SER A 167 -4.91 -3.22 17.85
C SER A 167 -3.75 -2.21 17.90
N TYR A 168 -4.08 -0.90 17.94
CA TYR A 168 -3.10 0.18 18.10
C TYR A 168 -2.38 0.14 19.45
N GLU A 169 -3.14 -0.02 20.54
CA GLU A 169 -2.62 0.04 21.92
C GLU A 169 -1.70 -1.15 22.26
N ILE A 170 -1.86 -2.27 21.54
CA ILE A 170 -1.04 -3.48 21.72
C ILE A 170 0.05 -3.67 20.66
N GLY A 171 0.24 -2.71 19.74
CA GLY A 171 1.32 -2.75 18.75
C GLY A 171 1.11 -3.75 17.60
N GLU A 172 -0.14 -4.09 17.25
CA GLU A 172 -0.47 -4.91 16.08
C GLU A 172 -0.38 -4.12 14.76
N LEU A 173 -0.30 -2.78 14.79
CA LEU A 173 -0.38 -1.88 13.62
C LEU A 173 0.96 -1.26 13.19
N ASP A 174 1.09 -0.95 11.90
CA ASP A 174 2.16 -0.14 11.32
C ASP A 174 1.90 1.38 11.48
N GLN A 175 2.85 2.20 11.02
CA GLN A 175 2.78 3.67 11.10
C GLN A 175 1.58 4.32 10.38
N TRP A 176 0.89 3.59 9.49
CA TRP A 176 -0.31 4.06 8.79
C TRP A 176 -1.60 3.56 9.44
N GLY A 177 -1.48 2.78 10.53
CA GLY A 177 -2.58 2.21 11.27
C GLY A 177 -3.13 0.91 10.67
N GLY A 178 -2.33 0.15 9.92
CA GLY A 178 -2.76 -1.11 9.31
C GLY A 178 -1.85 -2.31 9.57
N HIS A 179 -2.37 -3.51 9.29
CA HIS A 179 -1.65 -4.77 9.40
C HIS A 179 -2.23 -5.83 8.45
N CYS A 180 -1.64 -7.02 8.41
CA CYS A 180 -2.18 -8.16 7.66
C CYS A 180 -3.07 -9.06 8.52
N GLY A 181 -4.27 -9.35 8.02
CA GLY A 181 -5.23 -10.30 8.57
C GLY A 181 -4.84 -11.76 8.33
N ARG A 182 -5.77 -12.67 8.67
CA ARG A 182 -5.59 -14.14 8.61
C ARG A 182 -5.57 -14.71 7.19
N ALA A 183 -5.82 -13.90 6.17
CA ALA A 183 -5.76 -14.31 4.77
C ALA A 183 -4.57 -13.69 4.04
N ASP A 184 -3.53 -13.25 4.78
CA ASP A 184 -2.46 -12.40 4.27
C ASP A 184 -3.01 -11.10 3.61
N ASP A 185 -4.13 -10.59 4.13
CA ASP A 185 -4.86 -9.43 3.62
C ASP A 185 -4.47 -8.14 4.37
N TYR A 186 -3.90 -7.13 3.70
CA TYR A 186 -3.60 -5.85 4.36
C TYR A 186 -4.86 -4.99 4.55
N HIS A 187 -5.07 -4.50 5.76
CA HIS A 187 -6.20 -3.64 6.11
C HIS A 187 -5.86 -2.66 7.26
N TYR A 188 -6.54 -1.52 7.31
CA TYR A 188 -6.38 -0.53 8.39
C TYR A 188 -7.28 -0.83 9.60
N HIS A 189 -6.93 -0.32 10.77
CA HIS A 189 -7.74 -0.25 12.00
C HIS A 189 -7.94 1.19 12.50
N ILE A 190 -7.26 2.15 11.86
CA ILE A 190 -7.32 3.59 12.08
C ILE A 190 -7.64 4.25 10.74
N THR A 191 -8.30 5.42 10.74
CA THR A 191 -8.56 6.14 9.49
C THR A 191 -7.24 6.65 8.90
N PRO A 192 -6.86 6.30 7.65
CA PRO A 192 -5.56 6.64 7.08
C PRO A 192 -5.49 8.11 6.64
N LEU A 193 -5.33 9.02 7.62
CA LEU A 193 -5.35 10.48 7.44
C LEU A 193 -4.40 11.00 6.35
N HIS A 194 -3.29 10.29 6.10
CA HIS A 194 -2.33 10.64 5.06
C HIS A 194 -2.94 10.66 3.64
N LEU A 195 -4.05 9.95 3.40
CA LEU A 195 -4.77 9.98 2.12
C LEU A 195 -5.46 11.32 1.85
N GLN A 196 -5.68 12.17 2.84
CA GLN A 196 -6.38 13.46 2.69
C GLN A 196 -5.73 14.36 1.62
N ALA A 197 -4.39 14.34 1.55
CA ALA A 197 -3.62 15.11 0.58
C ALA A 197 -3.76 14.58 -0.86
N GLN A 198 -4.08 13.30 -1.03
CA GLN A 198 -4.31 12.65 -2.32
C GLN A 198 -5.78 12.72 -2.75
N ALA A 199 -6.71 12.57 -1.80
CA ALA A 199 -8.15 12.76 -2.00
C ALA A 199 -8.49 14.21 -2.41
N GLY A 200 -7.81 15.19 -1.81
CA GLY A 200 -8.02 16.62 -2.02
C GLY A 200 -8.69 17.30 -0.81
N LYS A 201 -8.59 18.65 -0.74
CA LYS A 201 -9.24 19.42 0.34
C LYS A 201 -10.76 19.28 0.22
N GLY A 202 -11.42 18.98 1.34
CA GLY A 202 -12.87 18.87 1.43
C GLY A 202 -13.45 17.57 0.86
N MET A 203 -12.59 16.63 0.48
CA MET A 203 -12.98 15.27 0.14
C MET A 203 -12.82 14.37 1.38
N PRO A 204 -13.66 13.34 1.58
CA PRO A 204 -13.46 12.38 2.65
C PRO A 204 -12.25 11.48 2.39
N VAL A 205 -11.75 10.85 3.46
CA VAL A 205 -10.62 9.89 3.44
C VAL A 205 -11.07 8.43 3.43
N ALA A 206 -12.33 8.17 3.76
CA ALA A 206 -12.97 6.86 3.67
C ALA A 206 -14.50 7.01 3.54
N TYR A 207 -15.19 5.92 3.27
CA TYR A 207 -16.64 5.79 3.42
C TYR A 207 -16.95 4.60 4.32
N ALA A 208 -17.87 4.78 5.28
CA ALA A 208 -18.40 3.67 6.05
C ALA A 208 -19.27 2.77 5.14
N LEU A 209 -19.39 1.49 5.50
CA LEU A 209 -20.16 0.52 4.69
C LEU A 209 -21.69 0.74 4.72
N ASP A 210 -22.17 1.68 5.53
CA ASP A 210 -23.55 2.19 5.48
C ASP A 210 -23.77 3.26 4.38
N GLY A 211 -22.70 3.79 3.80
CA GLY A 211 -22.69 4.78 2.72
C GLY A 211 -22.30 6.20 3.13
N TYR A 212 -22.17 6.51 4.43
CA TYR A 212 -21.79 7.85 4.87
C TYR A 212 -20.28 8.11 4.76
N PRO A 213 -19.86 9.33 4.38
CA PRO A 213 -18.45 9.70 4.29
C PRO A 213 -17.77 9.81 5.66
N ILE A 214 -16.47 9.51 5.69
CA ILE A 214 -15.58 9.71 6.83
C ILE A 214 -14.52 10.74 6.45
N TYR A 215 -14.56 11.90 7.11
CA TYR A 215 -13.62 12.99 6.93
C TYR A 215 -12.42 12.89 7.87
N GLY A 216 -11.38 13.68 7.59
CA GLY A 216 -10.23 13.84 8.47
C GLY A 216 -10.56 14.66 9.74
N LEU A 217 -9.53 15.30 10.30
CA LEU A 217 -9.61 16.08 11.54
C LEU A 217 -10.20 17.49 11.36
N THR A 218 -10.92 17.75 10.27
CA THR A 218 -11.58 19.03 9.94
C THR A 218 -12.90 18.76 9.20
N GLU A 219 -13.81 19.72 9.25
CA GLU A 219 -14.99 19.82 8.39
C GLU A 219 -14.60 19.88 6.89
N PRO A 220 -15.54 19.65 5.95
CA PRO A 220 -15.28 19.72 4.50
C PRO A 220 -14.78 21.08 4.00
N ASP A 221 -15.14 22.19 4.66
CA ASP A 221 -14.61 23.52 4.33
C ASP A 221 -13.20 23.79 4.91
N GLY A 222 -12.73 22.92 5.82
CA GLY A 222 -11.47 23.03 6.56
C GLY A 222 -11.60 23.70 7.94
N SER A 223 -12.81 23.96 8.44
CA SER A 223 -13.03 24.44 9.80
C SER A 223 -12.88 23.33 10.85
N PRO A 224 -12.71 23.66 12.15
CA PRO A 224 -12.58 22.66 13.21
C PRO A 224 -13.85 21.82 13.37
N VAL A 225 -13.68 20.52 13.64
CA VAL A 225 -14.78 19.55 13.73
C VAL A 225 -15.84 19.97 14.76
N GLY A 226 -17.11 19.82 14.39
CA GLY A 226 -18.27 20.10 15.23
C GLY A 226 -18.43 19.15 16.43
N LYS A 227 -19.56 19.28 17.13
CA LYS A 227 -19.86 18.41 18.28
C LYS A 227 -20.38 17.05 17.81
N LEU A 228 -19.48 16.08 17.77
CA LEU A 228 -19.78 14.70 17.41
C LEU A 228 -20.75 14.00 18.39
N ASP A 229 -21.44 13.00 17.85
CA ASP A 229 -22.31 12.05 18.57
C ASP A 229 -21.56 10.80 19.04
N GLU A 230 -22.29 9.79 19.53
CA GLU A 230 -21.72 8.51 19.98
C GLU A 230 -21.10 7.68 18.84
N CYS A 231 -21.57 7.87 17.60
CA CYS A 231 -21.03 7.23 16.41
C CYS A 231 -19.79 7.94 15.85
N HIS A 232 -19.34 9.02 16.49
CA HIS A 232 -18.20 9.84 16.07
C HIS A 232 -18.46 10.57 14.72
N GLY A 233 -19.73 10.94 14.48
CA GLY A 233 -20.18 11.79 13.38
C GLY A 233 -21.15 12.88 13.84
N HIS A 234 -21.65 13.70 12.91
CA HIS A 234 -22.64 14.74 13.19
C HIS A 234 -23.42 15.18 11.93
N GLU A 235 -24.55 15.86 12.15
CA GLU A 235 -25.34 16.53 11.10
C GLU A 235 -24.80 17.94 10.83
N ALA A 236 -24.46 18.23 9.57
CA ALA A 236 -23.81 19.47 9.16
C ALA A 236 -24.29 19.97 7.78
N ALA A 237 -23.65 21.03 7.27
CA ALA A 237 -23.94 21.62 5.96
C ALA A 237 -23.47 20.69 4.81
N GLY A 238 -24.31 19.70 4.50
CA GLY A 238 -24.02 18.59 3.58
C GLY A 238 -24.74 17.29 3.97
N GLY A 239 -25.30 17.23 5.18
CA GLY A 239 -25.89 16.04 5.79
C GLY A 239 -24.91 15.33 6.73
N TYR A 240 -25.38 14.25 7.33
CA TYR A 240 -24.61 13.46 8.29
C TYR A 240 -23.28 12.95 7.71
N HIS A 241 -22.21 13.06 8.50
CA HIS A 241 -20.92 12.46 8.18
C HIS A 241 -20.09 12.16 9.44
N TYR A 242 -19.13 11.25 9.29
CA TYR A 242 -18.20 10.86 10.34
C TYR A 242 -16.89 11.64 10.29
N HIS A 243 -16.16 11.66 11.40
CA HIS A 243 -14.77 12.11 11.45
C HIS A 243 -13.84 11.03 12.00
N ALA A 244 -12.63 10.99 11.45
CA ALA A 244 -11.49 10.32 12.04
C ALA A 244 -11.13 10.90 13.42
N SER A 245 -10.29 10.20 14.18
CA SER A 245 -9.85 10.66 15.51
C SER A 245 -8.42 10.28 15.82
N MET A 246 -7.74 11.11 16.64
CA MET A 246 -6.43 10.79 17.22
C MET A 246 -6.55 10.00 18.54
N LYS A 247 -7.77 9.64 18.95
CA LYS A 247 -8.10 8.86 20.15
C LYS A 247 -9.12 7.79 19.77
N TYR A 248 -9.30 6.75 20.58
CA TYR A 248 -10.37 5.77 20.38
C TYR A 248 -11.73 6.51 20.21
N PRO A 249 -12.50 6.26 19.13
CA PRO A 249 -12.45 5.08 18.27
C PRO A 249 -11.52 5.15 17.05
N TYR A 250 -10.80 6.24 16.76
CA TYR A 250 -9.93 6.45 15.58
C TYR A 250 -10.61 6.45 14.19
N VAL A 251 -11.70 5.69 14.05
CA VAL A 251 -12.62 5.60 12.91
C VAL A 251 -14.01 6.04 13.41
N ILE A 252 -15.07 5.28 13.16
CA ILE A 252 -16.43 5.53 13.65
C ILE A 252 -16.65 4.84 15.02
N GLY A 253 -17.53 5.39 15.86
CA GLY A 253 -18.00 4.75 17.09
C GLY A 253 -19.13 3.73 16.86
N GLY A 254 -19.86 3.86 15.76
CA GLY A 254 -21.03 3.09 15.39
C GLY A 254 -21.50 3.45 13.98
N PHE A 255 -22.34 2.62 13.38
CA PHE A 255 -23.06 3.01 12.17
C PHE A 255 -24.31 3.80 12.53
N HIS A 256 -24.34 5.08 12.15
CA HIS A 256 -25.55 5.89 12.04
C HIS A 256 -26.50 5.31 10.98
N GLY A 257 -25.97 4.75 9.89
CA GLY A 257 -26.79 4.20 8.80
C GLY A 257 -27.17 2.72 8.92
N GLU A 258 -28.12 2.29 8.10
CA GLU A 258 -28.59 0.90 8.04
C GLU A 258 -27.47 -0.05 7.54
N VAL A 259 -27.08 -1.02 8.37
CA VAL A 259 -26.19 -2.14 8.02
C VAL A 259 -26.82 -3.50 8.35
N VAL A 260 -26.51 -4.51 7.55
CA VAL A 260 -26.81 -5.91 7.87
C VAL A 260 -25.62 -6.50 8.62
N GLU A 261 -25.79 -6.89 9.89
CA GLU A 261 -24.78 -7.65 10.63
C GLU A 261 -25.01 -9.16 10.44
N ALA A 262 -24.03 -9.87 9.88
CA ALA A 262 -24.03 -11.33 9.79
C ALA A 262 -22.65 -11.89 10.13
N GLY A 263 -22.59 -13.00 10.88
CA GLY A 263 -21.32 -13.67 11.24
C GLY A 263 -20.34 -12.89 12.12
N GLY A 264 -20.68 -11.66 12.52
CA GLY A 264 -19.81 -10.70 13.23
C GLY A 264 -19.12 -9.68 12.31
N GLN A 265 -19.72 -9.37 11.16
CA GLN A 265 -19.27 -8.36 10.18
C GLN A 265 -20.48 -7.71 9.49
N VAL A 266 -20.27 -6.61 8.75
CA VAL A 266 -21.28 -6.07 7.80
C VAL A 266 -21.39 -7.03 6.61
N ASP A 267 -22.58 -7.23 6.04
CA ASP A 267 -22.80 -8.24 4.97
C ASP A 267 -23.67 -7.74 3.79
N PRO A 268 -23.46 -8.25 2.56
CA PRO A 268 -22.23 -8.88 2.08
C PRO A 268 -21.05 -7.91 1.94
N GLN A 269 -19.85 -8.47 2.12
CA GLN A 269 -18.53 -7.89 1.84
C GLN A 269 -17.72 -8.82 0.91
N PRO A 270 -16.67 -8.30 0.24
CA PRO A 270 -15.66 -9.10 -0.42
C PRO A 270 -15.02 -10.17 0.46
N ARG A 271 -14.48 -11.21 -0.19
CA ARG A 271 -13.72 -12.28 0.47
C ARG A 271 -12.25 -12.23 0.06
N ALA A 272 -11.38 -12.11 1.06
CA ALA A 272 -9.97 -12.45 0.94
C ALA A 272 -9.80 -13.98 0.79
N ASN A 273 -8.70 -14.42 0.17
CA ASN A 273 -8.46 -15.83 -0.15
C ASN A 273 -7.14 -16.32 0.49
N PRO A 274 -7.17 -16.97 1.68
CA PRO A 274 -5.97 -17.44 2.34
C PRO A 274 -5.24 -18.49 1.50
N VAL A 275 -3.95 -18.28 1.25
CA VAL A 275 -3.07 -19.24 0.55
C VAL A 275 -2.44 -20.26 1.51
N ARG A 276 -2.37 -19.91 2.80
CA ARG A 276 -1.74 -20.69 3.88
C ARG A 276 -2.56 -20.61 5.19
N PRO A 277 -2.27 -21.45 6.19
CA PRO A 277 -2.89 -21.36 7.51
C PRO A 277 -2.52 -20.06 8.25
N ASP A 278 -3.38 -19.63 9.18
CA ASP A 278 -3.00 -18.59 10.13
C ASP A 278 -2.03 -19.13 11.20
N THR A 279 -1.29 -18.20 11.80
CA THR A 279 -0.09 -18.48 12.60
C THR A 279 -0.18 -17.79 13.97
N PRO A 280 0.36 -18.39 15.05
CA PRO A 280 0.33 -17.78 16.37
C PRO A 280 1.21 -16.51 16.43
N PRO A 281 0.91 -15.54 17.32
CA PRO A 281 1.75 -14.36 17.53
C PRO A 281 3.19 -14.68 17.92
N LEU A 282 4.14 -14.07 17.23
CA LEU A 282 5.57 -14.28 17.47
C LEU A 282 6.08 -13.34 18.57
N ARG A 283 6.13 -13.84 19.81
CA ARG A 283 6.50 -13.04 20.98
C ARG A 283 7.92 -12.47 20.87
N GLY A 284 8.05 -11.16 21.07
CA GLY A 284 9.32 -10.44 20.95
C GLY A 284 9.77 -10.23 19.50
N ALA A 285 8.85 -10.30 18.53
CA ALA A 285 9.09 -9.87 17.16
C ALA A 285 9.00 -8.34 17.00
N GLU A 286 9.74 -7.80 16.05
CA GLU A 286 9.66 -6.40 15.62
C GLU A 286 9.90 -6.33 14.11
N ILE A 287 8.95 -5.80 13.33
CA ILE A 287 9.07 -5.71 11.87
C ILE A 287 9.86 -4.44 11.50
N THR A 288 11.06 -4.65 10.96
CA THR A 288 12.04 -3.58 10.68
C THR A 288 12.11 -3.17 9.22
N GLY A 289 11.45 -3.90 8.31
CA GLY A 289 11.39 -3.56 6.89
C GLY A 289 10.41 -4.41 6.10
N PHE A 290 9.81 -3.80 5.08
CA PHE A 290 9.04 -4.49 4.05
C PHE A 290 9.46 -3.93 2.68
N GLU A 291 9.74 -4.81 1.73
CA GLU A 291 10.31 -4.44 0.44
C GLU A 291 9.82 -5.35 -0.69
N SER A 292 9.54 -4.76 -1.86
CA SER A 292 9.36 -5.54 -3.09
C SER A 292 10.74 -5.96 -3.59
N ALA A 293 11.01 -7.27 -3.54
CA ALA A 293 12.20 -7.89 -4.10
C ALA A 293 12.07 -8.17 -5.62
N GLY A 294 10.96 -7.75 -6.23
CA GLY A 294 10.63 -7.92 -7.65
C GLY A 294 9.11 -7.81 -7.86
N LYS A 295 8.68 -7.74 -9.13
CA LYS A 295 7.25 -7.54 -9.52
C LYS A 295 6.27 -8.36 -8.68
N ASP A 296 6.57 -9.65 -8.52
CA ASP A 296 5.73 -10.65 -7.84
C ASP A 296 6.47 -11.26 -6.63
N SER A 297 7.46 -10.54 -6.08
CA SER A 297 8.35 -11.01 -5.02
C SER A 297 8.48 -9.98 -3.91
N TYR A 298 8.43 -10.43 -2.66
CA TYR A 298 8.41 -9.59 -1.48
C TYR A 298 9.35 -10.13 -0.41
N LYS A 299 9.85 -9.26 0.45
CA LYS A 299 10.60 -9.63 1.64
C LYS A 299 10.16 -8.78 2.83
N LEU A 300 9.87 -9.46 3.93
CA LEU A 300 9.59 -8.86 5.22
C LEU A 300 10.79 -9.15 6.13
N SER A 301 11.48 -8.10 6.55
CA SER A 301 12.64 -8.15 7.45
C SER A 301 12.19 -7.81 8.87
N TYR A 302 12.59 -8.62 9.84
CA TYR A 302 12.18 -8.47 11.24
C TYR A 302 13.30 -8.88 12.18
N THR A 303 13.14 -8.62 13.49
CA THR A 303 13.96 -9.27 14.51
C THR A 303 13.09 -10.06 15.48
N VAL A 304 13.68 -11.05 16.15
CA VAL A 304 13.08 -11.74 17.30
C VAL A 304 14.05 -11.65 18.45
N ASN A 305 13.69 -10.92 19.51
CA ASN A 305 14.58 -10.62 20.64
C ASN A 305 15.96 -10.06 20.19
N GLY A 306 15.98 -9.26 19.11
CA GLY A 306 17.16 -8.66 18.50
C GLY A 306 17.99 -9.56 17.57
N ASP A 307 17.57 -10.80 17.34
CA ASP A 307 18.10 -11.71 16.32
C ASP A 307 17.48 -11.37 14.96
N LYS A 308 18.27 -11.01 13.95
CA LYS A 308 17.75 -10.64 12.61
C LYS A 308 17.18 -11.87 11.90
N ARG A 309 16.02 -11.72 11.27
CA ARG A 309 15.27 -12.75 10.55
C ARG A 309 14.57 -12.15 9.33
N SER A 310 14.14 -12.98 8.38
CA SER A 310 13.27 -12.51 7.29
C SER A 310 12.34 -13.58 6.74
N VAL A 311 11.23 -13.15 6.15
CA VAL A 311 10.37 -13.98 5.30
C VAL A 311 10.43 -13.41 3.90
N SER A 312 11.02 -14.16 2.97
CA SER A 312 10.96 -13.84 1.54
C SER A 312 9.90 -14.71 0.89
N TYR A 313 9.06 -14.16 0.02
CA TYR A 313 8.02 -14.92 -0.66
C TYR A 313 7.76 -14.37 -2.07
N SER A 314 7.13 -15.18 -2.91
CA SER A 314 6.74 -14.72 -4.25
C SER A 314 5.49 -15.42 -4.75
N ILE A 315 4.81 -14.79 -5.71
CA ILE A 315 3.62 -15.29 -6.36
C ILE A 315 4.04 -15.85 -7.73
N LYS A 316 3.65 -17.09 -8.04
CA LYS A 316 3.98 -17.74 -9.31
C LYS A 316 2.77 -17.85 -10.23
N ALA A 317 3.02 -17.81 -11.54
CA ALA A 317 1.98 -17.89 -12.57
C ALA A 317 1.30 -19.27 -12.70
N ASP A 318 1.76 -20.27 -11.93
CA ASP A 318 1.12 -21.59 -11.76
C ASP A 318 0.17 -21.66 -10.54
N GLY A 319 0.01 -20.55 -9.80
CA GLY A 319 -0.80 -20.48 -8.58
C GLY A 319 -0.08 -20.94 -7.30
N THR A 320 1.23 -21.20 -7.37
CA THR A 320 2.05 -21.48 -6.19
C THR A 320 2.62 -20.21 -5.55
N TYR A 321 2.88 -20.31 -4.24
CA TYR A 321 3.43 -19.25 -3.42
C TYR A 321 4.59 -19.84 -2.59
N PRO A 322 5.82 -19.90 -3.12
CA PRO A 322 6.99 -20.29 -2.34
C PRO A 322 7.38 -19.20 -1.33
N PHE A 323 7.64 -19.63 -0.11
CA PHE A 323 8.13 -18.85 1.03
C PHE A 323 9.47 -19.41 1.50
N THR A 324 10.41 -18.52 1.84
CA THR A 324 11.70 -18.81 2.44
C THR A 324 11.80 -18.05 3.76
N TYR A 325 11.76 -18.79 4.87
CA TYR A 325 11.86 -18.28 6.23
C TYR A 325 13.32 -18.38 6.71
N ASP A 326 14.02 -17.25 6.73
CA ASP A 326 15.30 -17.11 7.41
C ASP A 326 15.05 -16.88 8.90
N ASN A 327 15.20 -17.93 9.70
CA ASN A 327 15.05 -17.90 11.15
C ASN A 327 16.36 -17.56 11.87
N GLY A 328 17.35 -16.97 11.17
CA GLY A 328 18.62 -16.57 11.74
C GLY A 328 19.39 -17.78 12.27
N ARG A 329 19.58 -17.85 13.59
CA ARG A 329 20.34 -18.96 14.22
C ARG A 329 19.66 -20.32 14.11
N ASP A 330 18.35 -20.35 13.92
CA ASP A 330 17.58 -21.60 13.80
C ASP A 330 17.61 -22.16 12.36
N GLY A 331 18.23 -21.43 11.42
CA GLY A 331 18.41 -21.83 10.03
C GLY A 331 17.32 -21.35 9.08
N VAL A 332 17.40 -21.79 7.82
CA VAL A 332 16.45 -21.44 6.76
C VAL A 332 15.47 -22.60 6.53
N VAL A 333 14.18 -22.28 6.41
CA VAL A 333 13.10 -23.22 6.06
C VAL A 333 12.43 -22.73 4.77
N GLU A 334 12.13 -23.65 3.85
CA GLU A 334 11.40 -23.35 2.61
C GLU A 334 10.08 -24.10 2.57
N GLU A 335 9.01 -23.41 2.19
CA GLU A 335 7.64 -23.93 2.10
C GLU A 335 7.00 -23.47 0.79
N VAL A 336 6.04 -24.24 0.25
CA VAL A 336 5.32 -23.85 -0.97
C VAL A 336 3.82 -24.01 -0.76
N TYR A 337 3.12 -22.88 -0.83
CA TYR A 337 1.68 -22.79 -0.65
C TYR A 337 0.95 -22.70 -2.00
N THR A 338 -0.37 -22.91 -2.00
CA THR A 338 -1.24 -22.84 -3.19
C THR A 338 -2.60 -22.27 -2.81
N SER A 339 -3.21 -21.50 -3.69
CA SER A 339 -4.55 -20.95 -3.42
C SER A 339 -5.61 -22.06 -3.44
N ARG A 340 -6.39 -22.18 -2.36
CA ARG A 340 -7.51 -23.12 -2.27
C ARG A 340 -8.73 -22.55 -2.99
N GLY A 341 -8.88 -22.86 -4.29
CA GLY A 341 -10.08 -22.52 -5.04
C GLY A 341 -11.36 -23.08 -4.38
N GLY A 342 -12.31 -22.19 -4.08
CA GLY A 342 -13.65 -22.56 -3.61
C GLY A 342 -14.69 -22.56 -4.74
N PRO A 343 -15.98 -22.84 -4.44
CA PRO A 343 -16.54 -23.20 -3.14
C PRO A 343 -17.15 -24.63 -3.09
N GLY A 344 -17.36 -25.15 -1.87
CA GLY A 344 -18.42 -26.15 -1.62
C GLY A 344 -18.15 -27.64 -1.94
N GLY A 345 -17.34 -28.29 -1.08
CA GLY A 345 -17.58 -29.67 -0.60
C GLY A 345 -17.64 -30.87 -1.58
N ALA A 346 -16.58 -31.70 -1.57
CA ALA A 346 -16.67 -33.17 -1.71
C ALA A 346 -15.34 -33.85 -1.30
N ARG A 347 -15.42 -35.09 -0.75
CA ARG A 347 -14.25 -36.00 -0.63
C ARG A 347 -14.18 -36.91 -1.86
N GLY A 348 -13.00 -37.14 -2.44
CA GLY A 348 -12.85 -37.97 -3.65
C GLY A 348 -11.46 -38.61 -3.81
N GLN A 349 -11.39 -39.92 -3.54
CA GLN A 349 -10.20 -40.79 -3.55
C GLN A 349 -9.27 -40.65 -4.78
N GLY A 350 -7.95 -40.76 -4.54
CA GLY A 350 -6.98 -41.09 -5.59
C GLY A 350 -6.90 -42.60 -5.88
N LYS A 351 -6.04 -42.99 -6.84
CA LYS A 351 -5.63 -44.38 -7.07
C LYS A 351 -4.12 -44.48 -7.22
N GLY A 352 -3.52 -45.46 -6.55
CA GLY A 352 -2.11 -45.83 -6.70
C GLY A 352 -1.95 -47.27 -7.19
N GLY A 353 -0.70 -47.67 -7.40
CA GLY A 353 -0.27 -49.03 -7.74
C GLY A 353 1.23 -49.02 -8.08
N GLU A 354 2.00 -50.07 -7.80
CA GLU A 354 1.71 -51.27 -7.02
C GLU A 354 3.05 -51.85 -6.49
N MET A 355 3.06 -52.50 -5.32
CA MET A 355 4.31 -52.89 -4.64
C MET A 355 4.85 -54.25 -5.12
N ARG A 356 6.18 -54.41 -5.09
CA ARG A 356 6.85 -55.71 -4.93
C ARG A 356 7.69 -55.71 -3.65
N ARG A 357 7.73 -56.85 -2.96
CA ARG A 357 8.38 -57.04 -1.65
C ARG A 357 9.77 -57.66 -1.80
N GLY A 358 10.69 -57.30 -0.89
CA GLY A 358 11.97 -57.96 -0.67
C GLY A 358 12.82 -57.21 0.35
N ASP A 359 13.04 -57.82 1.51
CA ASP A 359 14.00 -57.47 2.58
C ASP A 359 13.86 -56.08 3.28
N GLY A 360 14.40 -56.01 4.52
CA GLY A 360 14.36 -54.87 5.46
C GLY A 360 15.15 -55.25 6.73
N PRO A 361 14.93 -54.68 7.95
CA PRO A 361 14.22 -53.46 8.39
C PRO A 361 15.27 -52.48 9.01
N PRO A 362 15.08 -51.72 10.13
CA PRO A 362 13.91 -51.14 10.85
C PRO A 362 14.08 -49.60 11.07
N PRO A 363 13.48 -48.97 12.10
CA PRO A 363 12.04 -48.84 12.41
C PRO A 363 11.56 -47.38 12.25
N ARG A 364 10.24 -47.17 12.24
CA ARG A 364 9.62 -45.94 12.78
C ARG A 364 8.30 -46.29 13.45
N ARG A 365 7.86 -45.45 14.39
CA ARG A 365 6.60 -45.61 15.11
C ARG A 365 5.45 -45.19 14.20
N ASP A 366 4.30 -45.84 14.37
CA ASP A 366 3.04 -45.47 13.75
C ASP A 366 2.09 -45.11 14.89
N ASP A 367 1.81 -43.82 15.04
CA ASP A 367 1.21 -43.27 16.25
C ASP A 367 -0.31 -43.31 16.13
N GLY A 368 -0.93 -44.34 16.71
CA GLY A 368 -2.38 -44.58 16.62
C GLY A 368 -3.21 -43.41 17.15
N GLY A 369 -4.03 -42.81 16.29
CA GLY A 369 -4.81 -41.62 16.62
C GLY A 369 -5.85 -41.85 17.73
N ARG A 370 -5.79 -41.05 18.80
CA ARG A 370 -6.89 -40.86 19.76
C ARG A 370 -7.91 -39.82 19.23
N PRO A 371 -9.22 -39.96 19.55
CA PRO A 371 -10.24 -38.99 19.16
C PRO A 371 -10.34 -37.81 20.15
N GLN A 372 -9.97 -36.60 19.74
CA GLN A 372 -10.23 -35.38 20.51
C GLN A 372 -11.67 -34.91 20.30
N ALA A 373 -12.59 -35.28 21.19
CA ALA A 373 -14.00 -34.89 21.06
C ALA A 373 -14.85 -34.89 22.37
N PHE A 374 -14.28 -34.57 23.54
CA PHE A 374 -15.11 -34.25 24.74
C PHE A 374 -14.49 -33.29 25.77
N GLU A 375 -13.18 -33.33 26.00
CA GLU A 375 -12.49 -32.57 27.07
C GLU A 375 -12.79 -31.05 27.03
N GLY A 376 -12.50 -30.39 25.90
CA GLY A 376 -12.62 -28.93 25.71
C GLY A 376 -14.05 -28.37 25.61
N ILE A 377 -15.03 -29.04 26.21
CA ILE A 377 -16.41 -28.58 26.41
C ILE A 377 -16.72 -28.39 27.92
N LEU A 378 -15.95 -29.06 28.78
CA LEU A 378 -16.08 -29.01 30.25
C LEU A 378 -14.86 -28.33 30.89
N ASP A 379 -13.66 -28.55 30.35
CA ASP A 379 -12.51 -27.70 30.65
C ASP A 379 -12.65 -26.40 29.83
N VAL A 380 -13.12 -25.35 30.51
CA VAL A 380 -13.35 -24.03 29.91
C VAL A 380 -12.07 -23.18 29.95
N ASN A 381 -11.09 -23.55 30.79
CA ASN A 381 -9.90 -22.74 31.05
C ASN A 381 -8.65 -23.26 30.29
N GLY A 382 -8.59 -24.56 30.00
CA GLY A 382 -7.53 -25.23 29.24
C GLY A 382 -6.39 -25.82 30.10
N ASP A 383 -6.56 -25.99 31.41
CA ASP A 383 -5.55 -26.58 32.31
C ASP A 383 -5.54 -28.12 32.32
N GLY A 384 -6.56 -28.76 31.73
CA GLY A 384 -6.70 -30.22 31.63
C GLY A 384 -7.33 -30.90 32.86
N VAL A 385 -7.89 -30.17 33.83
CA VAL A 385 -8.46 -30.77 35.06
C VAL A 385 -9.78 -30.10 35.48
N VAL A 386 -10.91 -30.66 35.04
CA VAL A 386 -12.26 -30.10 35.28
C VAL A 386 -12.61 -30.06 36.77
N THR A 387 -12.93 -28.88 37.29
CA THR A 387 -13.39 -28.70 38.67
C THR A 387 -14.90 -28.91 38.81
N ALA A 388 -15.35 -29.19 40.04
CA ALA A 388 -16.77 -29.23 40.39
C ALA A 388 -17.51 -27.91 40.08
N GLN A 389 -16.81 -26.76 40.00
CA GLN A 389 -17.42 -25.47 39.65
C GLN A 389 -17.68 -25.38 38.14
N GLU A 390 -16.71 -25.73 37.29
CA GLU A 390 -16.87 -25.71 35.83
C GLU A 390 -17.93 -26.70 35.38
N PHE A 391 -17.94 -27.90 35.98
CA PHE A 391 -18.98 -28.90 35.76
C PHE A 391 -20.38 -28.38 36.13
N ALA A 392 -20.49 -27.66 37.25
CA ALA A 392 -21.72 -27.00 37.70
C ALA A 392 -22.12 -25.82 36.79
N GLU A 393 -21.18 -25.09 36.21
CA GLU A 393 -21.46 -23.96 35.30
C GLU A 393 -21.85 -24.43 33.90
N HIS A 394 -21.27 -25.52 33.40
CA HIS A 394 -21.78 -26.22 32.23
C HIS A 394 -23.22 -26.71 32.47
N ALA A 395 -23.51 -27.32 33.62
CA ALA A 395 -24.85 -27.78 33.97
C ALA A 395 -25.89 -26.64 34.04
N LYS A 396 -25.55 -25.48 34.63
CA LYS A 396 -26.40 -24.26 34.58
C LYS A 396 -26.69 -23.84 33.13
N THR A 397 -25.66 -23.87 32.27
CA THR A 397 -25.76 -23.46 30.87
C THR A 397 -26.65 -24.41 30.05
N GLN A 398 -26.64 -25.71 30.35
CA GLN A 398 -27.54 -26.69 29.72
C GLN A 398 -28.96 -26.64 30.30
N ALA A 399 -29.13 -26.34 31.59
CA ALA A 399 -30.45 -26.11 32.20
C ALA A 399 -31.19 -24.97 31.50
N ALA A 400 -30.51 -23.83 31.29
CA ALA A 400 -31.05 -22.68 30.58
C ALA A 400 -31.47 -22.97 29.13
N LYS A 401 -30.86 -23.97 28.48
CA LYS A 401 -31.22 -24.41 27.11
C LYS A 401 -32.31 -25.48 27.05
N SER A 402 -32.53 -26.22 28.15
CA SER A 402 -33.44 -27.38 28.21
C SER A 402 -34.71 -27.14 29.03
N GLY A 403 -34.81 -26.02 29.75
CA GLY A 403 -35.97 -25.68 30.58
C GLY A 403 -36.06 -26.43 31.91
N LEU A 404 -35.03 -27.22 32.25
CA LEU A 404 -34.89 -27.84 33.58
C LEU A 404 -34.62 -26.79 34.66
N SER A 405 -35.09 -27.04 35.88
CA SER A 405 -34.76 -26.17 37.01
C SER A 405 -33.26 -26.22 37.29
N VAL A 406 -32.66 -25.06 37.57
CA VAL A 406 -31.22 -24.95 37.87
C VAL A 406 -30.85 -25.75 39.13
N ALA A 407 -31.78 -25.90 40.08
CA ALA A 407 -31.57 -26.72 41.28
C ALA A 407 -31.47 -28.22 40.94
N ASP A 408 -32.38 -28.74 40.10
CA ASP A 408 -32.38 -30.15 39.70
C ASP A 408 -31.20 -30.49 38.79
N ALA A 409 -30.82 -29.57 37.90
CA ALA A 409 -29.65 -29.71 37.04
C ALA A 409 -28.35 -29.73 37.86
N LEU A 410 -28.22 -28.85 38.88
CA LEU A 410 -27.06 -28.85 39.78
C LEU A 410 -27.03 -30.06 40.72
N ALA A 411 -28.19 -30.56 41.17
CA ALA A 411 -28.26 -31.78 41.96
C ALA A 411 -27.73 -32.98 41.16
N LYS A 412 -28.22 -33.16 39.93
CA LYS A 412 -27.77 -34.23 39.01
C LYS A 412 -26.30 -34.08 38.60
N ALA A 413 -25.86 -32.86 38.28
CA ALA A 413 -24.47 -32.61 37.92
C ALA A 413 -23.51 -32.93 39.10
N ARG A 414 -23.91 -32.62 40.33
CA ARG A 414 -23.15 -32.98 41.53
C ARG A 414 -23.19 -34.48 41.83
N GLU A 415 -24.30 -35.14 41.58
CA GLU A 415 -24.42 -36.61 41.71
C GLU A 415 -23.53 -37.32 40.68
N GLN A 416 -23.52 -36.89 39.42
CA GLN A 416 -22.59 -37.38 38.39
C GLN A 416 -21.14 -37.08 38.76
N PHE A 417 -20.80 -35.85 39.12
CA PHE A 417 -19.44 -35.47 39.51
C PHE A 417 -18.92 -36.35 40.66
N ASN A 418 -19.68 -36.45 41.76
CA ASN A 418 -19.35 -37.31 42.90
C ASN A 418 -19.38 -38.83 42.58
N THR A 419 -19.91 -39.24 41.43
CA THR A 419 -19.90 -40.64 40.99
C THR A 419 -18.60 -40.97 40.29
N PHE A 420 -18.06 -40.07 39.45
CA PHE A 420 -16.82 -40.27 38.69
C PHE A 420 -15.56 -39.72 39.40
N ASP A 421 -15.72 -38.83 40.38
CA ASP A 421 -14.68 -38.47 41.37
C ASP A 421 -14.47 -39.67 42.30
N HIS A 422 -13.72 -40.65 41.79
CA HIS A 422 -13.47 -41.93 42.43
C HIS A 422 -12.43 -41.80 43.54
N ASN A 423 -11.50 -40.84 43.39
CA ASN A 423 -10.45 -40.56 44.36
C ASN A 423 -10.91 -39.64 45.52
N ARG A 424 -11.94 -38.80 45.29
CA ARG A 424 -12.58 -37.85 46.22
C ARG A 424 -11.76 -36.61 46.59
N ASP A 425 -10.94 -36.09 45.68
CA ASP A 425 -10.25 -34.81 45.85
C ASP A 425 -11.08 -33.58 45.43
N GLY A 426 -12.22 -33.78 44.75
CA GLY A 426 -13.11 -32.71 44.29
C GLY A 426 -12.79 -32.17 42.88
N ARG A 427 -11.95 -32.88 42.12
CA ARG A 427 -11.66 -32.67 40.70
C ARG A 427 -12.00 -33.95 39.91
N LEU A 428 -12.03 -33.86 38.58
CA LEU A 428 -11.97 -35.05 37.71
C LEU A 428 -10.66 -35.00 36.93
N ASP A 429 -9.84 -36.05 37.04
CA ASP A 429 -8.63 -36.18 36.22
C ASP A 429 -8.93 -36.78 34.83
N THR A 430 -7.96 -36.74 33.93
CA THR A 430 -8.10 -37.22 32.53
C THR A 430 -8.56 -38.69 32.41
N THR A 431 -8.31 -39.52 33.42
CA THR A 431 -8.79 -40.92 33.51
C THR A 431 -10.27 -40.96 33.87
N GLU A 432 -10.69 -40.21 34.88
CA GLU A 432 -12.08 -40.12 35.33
C GLU A 432 -12.96 -39.42 34.27
N LEU A 433 -12.37 -38.52 33.48
CA LEU A 433 -12.98 -37.93 32.28
C LEU A 433 -13.09 -38.92 31.09
N ASP A 434 -12.08 -39.75 30.81
CA ASP A 434 -12.15 -40.81 29.78
C ASP A 434 -13.25 -41.85 30.15
N GLU A 435 -13.46 -42.13 31.45
CA GLU A 435 -14.55 -42.99 31.94
C GLU A 435 -15.93 -42.30 31.89
N LEU A 436 -16.03 -41.01 32.24
CA LEU A 436 -17.24 -40.20 32.07
C LEU A 436 -17.66 -40.06 30.60
N ALA A 437 -16.68 -40.00 29.68
CA ALA A 437 -16.88 -40.01 28.23
C ALA A 437 -17.26 -41.41 27.68
N GLY A 438 -17.22 -42.46 28.52
CA GLY A 438 -17.85 -43.76 28.26
C GLY A 438 -16.99 -44.77 27.49
N ASN A 439 -15.66 -44.61 27.43
CA ASN A 439 -14.80 -45.41 26.55
C ASN A 439 -14.28 -46.73 27.18
N ALA A 440 -15.19 -47.54 27.74
CA ALA A 440 -14.86 -48.87 28.28
C ALA A 440 -15.12 -49.98 27.24
N GLY A 441 -14.07 -50.67 26.80
CA GLY A 441 -14.19 -51.88 25.95
C GLY A 441 -13.84 -53.18 26.69
N PRO A 442 -14.03 -54.37 26.08
CA PRO A 442 -14.77 -54.67 24.84
C PRO A 442 -15.82 -55.80 25.00
N ARG A 443 -16.83 -55.91 24.09
CA ARG A 443 -17.61 -57.16 23.88
C ARG A 443 -18.06 -57.39 22.43
N ASP A 444 -17.61 -58.52 21.89
CA ASP A 444 -18.24 -59.48 20.95
C ASP A 444 -19.21 -59.02 19.83
N GLY A 445 -18.96 -59.47 18.58
CA GLY A 445 -20.04 -59.74 17.60
C GLY A 445 -19.75 -59.39 16.11
N PRO A 446 -19.97 -60.31 15.13
CA PRO A 446 -19.74 -60.05 13.70
C PRO A 446 -21.04 -60.24 12.84
N PRO A 447 -20.99 -60.42 11.49
CA PRO A 447 -20.74 -59.36 10.50
C PRO A 447 -21.74 -59.36 9.31
N GLY A 448 -21.59 -58.41 8.35
CA GLY A 448 -22.16 -58.49 6.99
C GLY A 448 -22.79 -57.19 6.47
N ASN A 449 -23.08 -57.01 5.18
CA ASN A 449 -22.65 -57.77 3.98
C ASN A 449 -22.96 -56.95 2.69
N GLU A 450 -22.07 -56.94 1.67
CA GLU A 450 -22.38 -56.68 0.23
C GLU A 450 -23.06 -55.32 -0.15
N MET A 451 -23.26 -54.87 -1.41
CA MET A 451 -22.70 -55.18 -2.74
C MET A 451 -22.88 -53.98 -3.73
N LYS A 452 -21.94 -53.83 -4.68
CA LYS A 452 -22.10 -53.30 -6.07
C LYS A 452 -22.60 -51.85 -6.30
N ASN A 453 -22.71 -51.35 -7.55
CA ASN A 453 -21.71 -51.12 -8.62
C ASN A 453 -22.38 -50.40 -9.83
N GLY A 454 -21.60 -49.70 -10.66
CA GLY A 454 -22.05 -49.03 -11.91
C GLY A 454 -22.31 -47.52 -11.74
N GLY A 455 -21.93 -46.62 -12.66
CA GLY A 455 -21.34 -46.77 -14.00
C GLY A 455 -22.40 -46.70 -15.11
N GLY A 456 -22.27 -45.88 -16.16
CA GLY A 456 -21.22 -44.89 -16.48
C GLY A 456 -21.47 -44.26 -17.87
N GLY A 457 -20.55 -43.41 -18.33
CA GLY A 457 -20.60 -42.81 -19.68
C GLY A 457 -20.14 -41.35 -19.68
N GLY A 458 -19.45 -40.92 -20.75
CA GLY A 458 -18.96 -39.54 -20.83
C GLY A 458 -18.38 -39.15 -22.18
N CYS A 459 -18.39 -37.83 -22.42
CA CYS A 459 -17.66 -37.05 -23.42
C CYS A 459 -17.42 -35.68 -22.76
N GLY A 460 -16.37 -34.90 -23.08
CA GLY A 460 -15.36 -35.12 -24.11
C GLY A 460 -14.81 -33.78 -24.63
N GLY A 461 -14.30 -32.93 -23.73
CA GLY A 461 -13.80 -31.59 -24.06
C GLY A 461 -12.49 -31.30 -23.33
N LYS A 462 -11.53 -30.68 -24.01
CA LYS A 462 -10.23 -30.31 -23.44
C LYS A 462 -10.41 -29.05 -22.58
N GLN A 463 -10.00 -29.09 -21.32
CA GLN A 463 -9.65 -27.86 -20.60
C GLN A 463 -8.25 -27.44 -21.05
N GLU A 464 -8.14 -26.27 -21.67
CA GLU A 464 -6.85 -25.61 -21.88
C GLU A 464 -6.37 -25.03 -20.54
N ALA A 465 -5.06 -25.06 -20.32
CA ALA A 465 -4.48 -24.55 -19.08
C ALA A 465 -4.60 -23.02 -19.04
N PHE A 466 -5.40 -22.50 -18.12
CA PHE A 466 -5.51 -21.06 -17.90
C PHE A 466 -4.21 -20.52 -17.31
N VAL A 467 -3.42 -19.86 -18.17
CA VAL A 467 -2.27 -19.03 -17.77
C VAL A 467 -2.78 -17.95 -16.81
N ALA A 468 -2.12 -17.80 -15.65
CA ALA A 468 -2.44 -16.71 -14.73
C ALA A 468 -2.24 -15.35 -15.42
N LEU A 469 -3.30 -14.54 -15.45
CA LEU A 469 -3.24 -13.19 -16.01
C LEU A 469 -2.48 -12.26 -15.05
N PRO A 470 -1.40 -11.59 -15.49
CA PRO A 470 -0.81 -10.48 -14.72
C PRO A 470 -1.76 -9.28 -14.72
N ASP A 471 -1.53 -8.34 -13.78
CA ASP A 471 -2.45 -7.25 -13.44
C ASP A 471 -3.04 -6.46 -14.63
N GLN A 472 -4.32 -6.12 -14.50
CA GLN A 472 -5.17 -5.45 -15.49
C GLN A 472 -4.88 -3.93 -15.58
N PRO A 473 -5.48 -3.21 -16.55
CA PRO A 473 -5.17 -3.28 -17.97
C PRO A 473 -4.34 -2.05 -18.41
N ARG A 474 -3.32 -2.25 -19.26
CA ARG A 474 -2.44 -1.17 -19.75
C ARG A 474 -3.06 -0.31 -20.87
N SER A 475 -4.36 -0.02 -20.78
CA SER A 475 -5.19 0.40 -21.91
C SER A 475 -6.36 1.27 -21.49
N SER A 476 -6.61 2.37 -22.20
CA SER A 476 -7.77 3.24 -21.92
C SER A 476 -9.13 2.65 -22.30
N ASP A 477 -9.17 1.54 -23.05
CA ASP A 477 -10.40 0.84 -23.47
C ASP A 477 -10.38 -0.68 -23.17
N GLY A 478 -9.35 -1.13 -22.43
CA GLY A 478 -9.10 -2.54 -22.10
C GLY A 478 -8.68 -3.42 -23.28
N LYS A 479 -8.54 -2.90 -24.49
CA LYS A 479 -8.40 -3.68 -25.74
C LYS A 479 -7.19 -3.28 -26.57
N PHE A 480 -6.96 -1.97 -26.69
CA PHE A 480 -5.79 -1.42 -27.35
C PHE A 480 -4.57 -1.61 -26.46
N LEU A 481 -3.61 -2.45 -26.89
CA LEU A 481 -2.49 -2.88 -26.06
C LEU A 481 -1.17 -2.69 -26.80
N LEU A 482 -0.25 -1.93 -26.19
CA LEU A 482 1.15 -1.76 -26.58
C LEU A 482 2.04 -2.75 -25.82
N SER A 483 3.10 -3.22 -26.49
CA SER A 483 4.08 -4.18 -25.98
C SER A 483 5.42 -4.04 -26.70
N SER A 484 6.45 -4.76 -26.24
CA SER A 484 7.73 -4.90 -26.94
C SER A 484 8.22 -6.35 -26.84
N PRO A 485 8.77 -6.95 -27.91
CA PRO A 485 9.31 -8.30 -27.87
C PRO A 485 10.68 -8.42 -27.17
N VAL A 486 11.26 -7.30 -26.69
CA VAL A 486 12.59 -7.29 -26.05
C VAL A 486 12.60 -6.74 -24.61
N VAL A 487 11.48 -6.16 -24.14
CA VAL A 487 11.36 -5.59 -22.80
C VAL A 487 9.91 -5.63 -22.32
N GLU A 488 9.67 -6.20 -21.15
CA GLU A 488 8.35 -6.15 -20.51
C GLU A 488 8.15 -4.84 -19.73
N ASP A 489 6.90 -4.52 -19.41
CA ASP A 489 6.55 -3.37 -18.60
C ASP A 489 7.24 -3.38 -17.22
N LEU A 490 7.84 -2.24 -16.87
CA LEU A 490 8.69 -2.00 -15.69
C LEU A 490 9.98 -2.85 -15.62
N LYS A 491 10.46 -3.42 -16.73
CA LYS A 491 11.80 -4.04 -16.81
C LYS A 491 12.85 -3.06 -17.34
N ASP A 492 14.11 -3.35 -17.07
CA ASP A 492 15.24 -2.63 -17.64
C ASP A 492 15.23 -2.72 -19.17
N LEU A 493 15.33 -1.56 -19.81
CA LEU A 493 15.51 -1.42 -21.25
C LEU A 493 16.88 -1.99 -21.63
N PRO A 494 16.96 -3.01 -22.52
CA PRO A 494 18.25 -3.62 -22.86
C PRO A 494 19.24 -2.60 -23.41
N VAL A 495 20.52 -2.74 -23.02
CA VAL A 495 21.59 -1.75 -23.26
C VAL A 495 21.75 -1.34 -24.73
N GLU A 496 21.36 -2.19 -25.69
CA GLU A 496 21.34 -1.84 -27.12
C GLU A 496 20.50 -0.58 -27.42
N PHE A 497 19.43 -0.33 -26.65
CA PHE A 497 18.50 0.79 -26.80
C PHE A 497 18.79 1.97 -25.86
N THR A 498 19.87 1.90 -25.07
CA THR A 498 20.31 2.97 -24.17
C THR A 498 21.51 3.69 -24.78
N GLY A 499 21.86 4.87 -24.26
CA GLY A 499 23.06 5.59 -24.70
C GLY A 499 24.37 4.98 -24.17
N ASP A 500 24.29 3.87 -23.43
CA ASP A 500 25.43 3.07 -23.00
C ASP A 500 25.75 1.94 -24.01
N GLY A 501 24.88 1.73 -25.01
CA GLY A 501 25.06 0.79 -26.11
C GLY A 501 24.86 1.43 -27.48
N ALA A 502 24.06 0.80 -28.35
CA ALA A 502 23.90 1.24 -29.74
C ALA A 502 23.00 2.48 -29.91
N GLY A 503 22.23 2.86 -28.88
CA GLY A 503 21.38 4.05 -28.88
C GLY A 503 20.23 4.03 -29.87
N ILE A 504 19.83 2.85 -30.37
CA ILE A 504 18.77 2.67 -31.37
C ILE A 504 17.39 2.49 -30.70
N SER A 505 16.31 2.73 -31.44
CA SER A 505 14.96 2.59 -30.88
C SER A 505 14.55 1.12 -30.65
N PRO A 506 13.82 0.82 -29.56
CA PRO A 506 13.33 -0.52 -29.29
C PRO A 506 12.20 -0.91 -30.26
N PRO A 507 12.11 -2.20 -30.66
CA PRO A 507 10.94 -2.69 -31.36
C PRO A 507 9.70 -2.58 -30.47
N LEU A 508 8.56 -2.25 -31.06
CA LEU A 508 7.26 -2.11 -30.38
C LEU A 508 6.18 -2.80 -31.19
N GLU A 509 5.22 -3.43 -30.53
CA GLU A 509 4.10 -4.14 -31.16
C GLU A 509 2.79 -3.80 -30.45
N TRP A 510 1.71 -3.64 -31.21
CA TRP A 510 0.39 -3.33 -30.66
C TRP A 510 -0.76 -4.07 -31.34
N LYS A 511 -1.85 -4.25 -30.59
CA LYS A 511 -3.07 -4.93 -31.04
C LYS A 511 -4.33 -4.27 -30.47
N GLY A 512 -5.49 -4.61 -31.04
CA GLY A 512 -6.80 -4.20 -30.51
C GLY A 512 -7.13 -2.71 -30.64
N ALA A 513 -6.53 -2.00 -31.59
CA ALA A 513 -6.85 -0.60 -31.86
C ALA A 513 -8.34 -0.40 -32.23
N PRO A 514 -8.98 0.71 -31.82
CA PRO A 514 -10.34 1.03 -32.21
C PRO A 514 -10.56 1.02 -33.73
N ALA A 515 -11.69 0.48 -34.20
CA ALA A 515 -11.98 0.36 -35.63
C ALA A 515 -12.09 1.70 -36.37
N SER A 516 -12.26 2.82 -35.64
CA SER A 516 -12.28 4.18 -36.16
C SER A 516 -10.89 4.84 -36.26
N THR A 517 -9.81 4.13 -35.93
CA THR A 517 -8.44 4.65 -36.03
C THR A 517 -8.08 4.94 -37.49
N GLN A 518 -7.46 6.09 -37.74
CA GLN A 518 -6.95 6.53 -39.04
C GLN A 518 -5.42 6.72 -39.07
N SER A 519 -4.80 6.94 -37.90
CA SER A 519 -3.34 6.88 -37.71
C SER A 519 -2.98 6.57 -36.25
N PHE A 520 -1.72 6.25 -35.98
CA PHE A 520 -1.17 6.23 -34.62
C PHE A 520 -0.10 7.32 -34.42
N ALA A 521 0.12 7.66 -33.15
CA ALA A 521 1.27 8.43 -32.69
C ALA A 521 1.86 7.82 -31.43
N LEU A 522 3.16 8.02 -31.23
CA LEU A 522 3.97 7.47 -30.13
C LEU A 522 4.70 8.61 -29.43
N ILE A 523 4.68 8.62 -28.10
CA ILE A 523 5.52 9.49 -27.27
C ILE A 523 6.19 8.64 -26.20
N MET A 524 7.53 8.67 -26.14
CA MET A 524 8.29 8.19 -24.98
C MET A 524 8.71 9.39 -24.15
N ASP A 525 8.30 9.47 -22.88
CA ASP A 525 8.73 10.50 -21.95
C ASP A 525 9.16 9.95 -20.58
N HIS A 526 9.79 10.79 -19.77
CA HIS A 526 10.00 10.56 -18.35
C HIS A 526 9.61 11.82 -17.58
N VAL A 527 9.19 11.64 -16.32
CA VAL A 527 9.00 12.72 -15.35
C VAL A 527 10.11 12.59 -14.31
N ALA A 528 10.89 13.66 -14.11
CA ALA A 528 11.91 13.70 -13.07
C ALA A 528 11.27 13.92 -11.68
N PRO A 529 11.95 13.60 -10.56
CA PRO A 529 11.41 13.82 -9.21
C PRO A 529 11.05 15.27 -8.85
N GLY A 530 11.50 16.26 -9.63
CA GLY A 530 11.11 17.68 -9.51
C GLY A 530 9.95 18.11 -10.43
N GLY A 531 9.26 17.18 -11.09
CA GLY A 531 8.16 17.45 -12.02
C GLY A 531 8.56 17.69 -13.48
N ASP A 532 9.82 18.03 -13.75
CA ASP A 532 10.37 18.22 -15.11
C ASP A 532 10.07 17.04 -16.05
N LYS A 533 9.43 17.31 -17.19
CA LYS A 533 9.18 16.30 -18.23
C LYS A 533 10.23 16.38 -19.34
N LYS A 534 10.74 15.23 -19.77
CA LYS A 534 11.69 15.11 -20.90
C LYS A 534 11.22 13.97 -21.80
N TRP A 535 11.25 14.18 -23.11
CA TRP A 535 10.84 13.20 -24.11
C TRP A 535 12.01 12.67 -24.92
N TYR A 536 11.92 11.39 -25.23
CA TYR A 536 13.01 10.56 -25.76
C TYR A 536 12.65 9.95 -27.12
N TRP A 537 11.36 9.90 -27.47
CA TRP A 537 10.91 9.53 -28.80
C TRP A 537 9.58 10.20 -29.11
N THR A 538 9.41 10.70 -30.33
CA THR A 538 8.13 11.19 -30.86
C THR A 538 7.96 10.68 -32.29
N VAL A 539 6.84 10.01 -32.56
CA VAL A 539 6.48 9.50 -33.90
C VAL A 539 4.99 9.77 -34.12
N TYR A 540 4.59 10.15 -35.32
CA TYR A 540 3.20 10.52 -35.64
C TYR A 540 2.85 10.17 -37.08
N ASP A 541 1.56 10.15 -37.43
CA ASP A 541 1.06 9.67 -38.72
C ASP A 541 1.57 8.26 -39.09
N ILE A 542 1.70 7.38 -38.09
CA ILE A 542 1.95 5.95 -38.29
C ILE A 542 0.70 5.36 -38.98
N PRO A 543 0.80 4.69 -40.14
CA PRO A 543 -0.36 4.16 -40.84
C PRO A 543 -1.12 3.07 -40.07
N THR A 544 -2.43 2.98 -40.24
CA THR A 544 -3.29 1.95 -39.61
C THR A 544 -3.03 0.52 -40.09
N SER A 545 -2.40 0.37 -41.25
CA SER A 545 -1.88 -0.91 -41.75
C SER A 545 -0.65 -1.41 -40.98
N VAL A 546 -0.14 -0.63 -40.03
CA VAL A 546 1.02 -0.97 -39.20
C VAL A 546 0.58 -1.28 -37.78
N ASN A 547 1.04 -2.43 -37.28
CA ASN A 547 0.84 -2.90 -35.90
C ASN A 547 2.17 -3.03 -35.12
N SER A 548 3.29 -2.60 -35.70
CA SER A 548 4.61 -2.65 -35.06
C SER A 548 5.58 -1.58 -35.58
N LEU A 549 6.51 -1.15 -34.72
CA LEU A 549 7.75 -0.48 -35.13
C LEU A 549 8.90 -1.49 -34.98
N PRO A 550 9.75 -1.69 -36.01
CA PRO A 550 10.93 -2.55 -35.90
C PRO A 550 12.00 -1.93 -34.98
N LYS A 551 13.00 -2.73 -34.61
CA LYS A 551 14.25 -2.22 -34.01
C LYS A 551 14.88 -1.19 -34.95
N ASP A 552 15.34 -0.07 -34.40
CA ASP A 552 15.87 1.08 -35.14
C ASP A 552 14.88 1.65 -36.20
N SER A 553 13.59 1.72 -35.84
CA SER A 553 12.56 2.29 -36.72
C SER A 553 12.83 3.77 -37.04
N ARG A 554 13.16 4.05 -38.30
CA ARG A 554 13.41 5.39 -38.85
C ARG A 554 12.53 5.77 -40.05
N ALA A 555 11.69 4.86 -40.53
CA ALA A 555 10.98 4.97 -41.82
C ALA A 555 9.46 4.74 -41.74
N ILE A 556 8.90 4.54 -40.53
CA ILE A 556 7.47 4.32 -40.31
C ILE A 556 6.90 5.52 -39.56
N GLY A 557 5.89 6.16 -40.15
CA GLY A 557 5.37 7.45 -39.69
C GLY A 557 6.35 8.60 -39.96
N LYS A 558 5.99 9.78 -39.45
CA LYS A 558 6.84 10.97 -39.37
C LYS A 558 7.49 11.00 -37.98
N ILE A 559 8.73 11.43 -37.91
CA ILE A 559 9.52 11.45 -36.67
C ILE A 559 9.62 12.89 -36.17
N GLY A 560 9.32 13.12 -34.89
CA GLY A 560 9.43 14.41 -34.23
C GLY A 560 10.84 14.64 -33.62
N THR A 561 10.94 15.61 -32.72
CA THR A 561 12.15 15.86 -31.93
C THR A 561 12.10 15.16 -30.58
N GLY A 562 13.28 14.82 -30.02
CA GLY A 562 13.50 14.57 -28.60
C GLY A 562 13.76 15.87 -27.80
N PHE A 563 13.99 15.75 -26.49
CA PHE A 563 14.10 16.90 -25.59
C PHE A 563 15.32 17.81 -25.82
N LYS A 564 16.33 17.37 -26.59
CA LYS A 564 17.45 18.22 -27.03
C LYS A 564 17.21 18.85 -28.41
N GLY A 565 15.99 18.71 -28.97
CA GLY A 565 15.64 19.17 -30.31
C GLY A 565 16.16 18.27 -31.44
N GLN A 566 16.74 17.11 -31.13
CA GLN A 566 17.26 16.19 -32.14
C GLN A 566 16.11 15.40 -32.77
N ILE A 567 16.08 15.31 -34.11
CA ILE A 567 15.09 14.49 -34.82
C ILE A 567 15.48 13.02 -34.70
N GLY A 568 14.64 12.21 -34.06
CA GLY A 568 14.94 10.78 -33.88
C GLY A 568 14.47 10.19 -32.55
N TYR A 569 15.05 9.04 -32.24
CA TYR A 569 15.10 8.48 -30.90
C TYR A 569 16.30 9.08 -30.18
N GLU A 570 16.08 9.75 -29.06
CA GLU A 570 17.13 10.13 -28.11
C GLU A 570 17.19 9.05 -27.02
N PRO A 571 18.21 8.17 -27.00
CA PRO A 571 18.21 7.02 -26.10
C PRO A 571 18.35 7.42 -24.62
N PRO A 572 17.74 6.66 -23.68
CA PRO A 572 17.98 6.81 -22.25
C PRO A 572 19.48 6.75 -21.90
N HIS A 573 19.98 7.88 -21.38
CA HIS A 573 21.37 8.04 -20.94
C HIS A 573 21.40 9.09 -19.80
N SER A 574 20.67 8.79 -18.72
CA SER A 574 20.73 9.59 -17.49
C SER A 574 22.11 9.45 -16.86
N LYS A 575 22.71 10.57 -16.44
CA LYS A 575 24.00 10.61 -15.71
C LYS A 575 23.86 10.81 -14.20
N GLY A 576 22.62 10.90 -13.69
CA GLY A 576 22.34 10.93 -12.25
C GLY A 576 21.99 9.54 -11.70
N PRO A 577 22.19 9.30 -10.39
CA PRO A 577 21.97 8.00 -9.75
C PRO A 577 20.49 7.59 -9.70
N GLY A 578 20.26 6.30 -9.46
CA GLY A 578 18.94 5.69 -9.32
C GLY A 578 18.31 5.24 -10.63
N ALA A 579 17.43 4.24 -10.52
CA ALA A 579 16.63 3.74 -11.63
C ALA A 579 15.61 4.80 -12.08
N LYS A 580 15.41 4.93 -13.39
CA LYS A 580 14.44 5.86 -13.98
C LYS A 580 13.45 5.15 -14.88
N THR A 581 12.17 5.37 -14.63
CA THR A 581 11.07 4.86 -15.46
C THR A 581 10.76 5.83 -16.59
N TYR A 582 10.74 5.31 -17.80
CA TYR A 582 10.36 5.98 -19.04
C TYR A 582 9.04 5.38 -19.52
N VAL A 583 8.07 6.22 -19.86
CA VAL A 583 6.74 5.80 -20.29
C VAL A 583 6.65 5.95 -21.81
N ILE A 584 6.60 4.82 -22.52
CA ILE A 584 6.30 4.76 -23.95
C ILE A 584 4.78 4.66 -24.08
N THR A 585 4.12 5.69 -24.62
CA THR A 585 2.66 5.69 -24.84
C THR A 585 2.34 5.77 -26.32
N LEU A 586 1.53 4.85 -26.79
CA LEU A 586 0.95 4.82 -28.14
C LEU A 586 -0.50 5.32 -28.07
N TYR A 587 -0.86 6.17 -29.02
CA TYR A 587 -2.19 6.77 -29.17
C TYR A 587 -2.80 6.34 -30.50
N ALA A 588 -4.02 5.82 -30.47
CA ALA A 588 -4.86 5.62 -31.65
C ALA A 588 -5.60 6.92 -31.96
N LEU A 589 -5.52 7.41 -33.19
CA LEU A 589 -6.03 8.72 -33.61
C LEU A 589 -7.14 8.59 -34.66
N SER A 590 -8.16 9.44 -34.57
CA SER A 590 -9.29 9.55 -35.49
C SER A 590 -8.99 10.32 -36.79
N GLY A 591 -7.74 10.76 -37.00
CA GLY A 591 -7.32 11.51 -38.18
C GLY A 591 -5.85 11.91 -38.09
N PRO A 592 -5.24 12.35 -39.21
CA PRO A 592 -3.83 12.71 -39.29
C PRO A 592 -3.47 13.94 -38.44
N ILE A 593 -2.17 14.08 -38.15
CA ILE A 593 -1.60 15.17 -37.37
C ILE A 593 -1.21 16.34 -38.29
N GLU A 594 -1.87 17.47 -38.05
CA GLU A 594 -1.61 18.73 -38.73
C GLU A 594 -0.73 19.59 -37.82
N VAL A 595 0.57 19.65 -38.13
CA VAL A 595 1.56 20.42 -37.39
C VAL A 595 2.59 21.02 -38.35
N ARG A 596 3.16 22.17 -38.00
CA ARG A 596 4.15 22.87 -38.83
C ARG A 596 5.56 22.48 -38.39
N GLY A 597 6.40 22.08 -39.35
CA GLY A 597 7.76 21.62 -39.07
C GLY A 597 7.77 20.27 -38.34
N THR A 598 8.78 20.07 -37.49
CA THR A 598 9.01 18.83 -36.76
C THR A 598 8.64 19.02 -35.28
N PRO A 599 7.55 18.41 -34.78
CA PRO A 599 7.03 18.66 -33.43
C PRO A 599 7.90 18.02 -32.34
N GLY A 600 7.92 18.63 -31.14
CA GLY A 600 8.30 17.96 -29.91
C GLY A 600 7.08 17.34 -29.20
N ARG A 601 7.24 17.06 -27.91
CA ARG A 601 6.19 16.47 -27.06
C ARG A 601 4.92 17.32 -27.01
N GLU A 602 5.05 18.61 -26.70
CA GLU A 602 3.90 19.47 -26.42
C GLU A 602 3.16 19.87 -27.70
N GLU A 603 3.86 20.10 -28.82
CA GLU A 603 3.23 20.37 -30.12
C GLU A 603 2.46 19.14 -30.63
N LEU A 604 3.02 17.94 -30.43
CA LEU A 604 2.35 16.69 -30.80
C LEU A 604 1.13 16.41 -29.90
N LEU A 605 1.22 16.61 -28.58
CA LEU A 605 0.07 16.52 -27.67
C LEU A 605 -1.02 17.54 -28.00
N ALA A 606 -0.64 18.78 -28.34
CA ALA A 606 -1.58 19.81 -28.76
C ALA A 606 -2.28 19.43 -30.08
N ALA A 607 -1.54 18.89 -31.06
CA ALA A 607 -2.09 18.47 -32.35
C ALA A 607 -2.91 17.15 -32.28
N MET A 608 -2.68 16.32 -31.27
CA MET A 608 -3.50 15.14 -30.92
C MET A 608 -4.78 15.49 -30.15
N LYS A 609 -4.90 16.70 -29.59
CA LYS A 609 -6.04 17.09 -28.74
C LYS A 609 -7.36 16.99 -29.51
N GLY A 610 -8.29 16.20 -28.99
CA GLY A 610 -9.58 15.92 -29.65
C GLY A 610 -9.52 14.90 -30.79
N LYS A 611 -8.34 14.31 -31.08
CA LYS A 611 -8.17 13.23 -32.08
C LYS A 611 -7.95 11.86 -31.45
N VAL A 612 -7.49 11.76 -30.20
CA VAL A 612 -7.24 10.48 -29.50
C VAL A 612 -8.54 9.69 -29.31
N LEU A 613 -8.53 8.43 -29.75
CA LEU A 613 -9.60 7.44 -29.59
C LEU A 613 -9.31 6.47 -28.43
N ALA A 614 -8.06 6.05 -28.31
CA ALA A 614 -7.57 5.20 -27.22
C ALA A 614 -6.06 5.40 -27.04
N SER A 615 -5.53 5.03 -25.87
CA SER A 615 -4.10 5.01 -25.57
C SER A 615 -3.68 3.75 -24.83
N SER A 616 -2.43 3.34 -25.01
CA SER A 616 -1.81 2.25 -24.27
C SER A 616 -0.35 2.57 -23.97
N SER A 617 0.14 2.16 -22.79
CA SER A 617 1.48 2.51 -22.31
C SER A 617 2.30 1.29 -21.89
N LEU A 618 3.58 1.32 -22.25
CA LEU A 618 4.63 0.40 -21.85
C LEU A 618 5.69 1.20 -21.07
N ARG A 619 5.95 0.83 -19.81
CA ARG A 619 6.98 1.49 -19.01
C ARG A 619 8.28 0.69 -19.11
N VAL A 620 9.42 1.36 -19.23
CA VAL A 620 10.74 0.73 -19.26
C VAL A 620 11.69 1.45 -18.31
N VAL A 621 12.59 0.71 -17.68
CA VAL A 621 13.53 1.23 -16.67
C VAL A 621 14.91 1.44 -17.29
N TYR A 622 15.67 2.43 -16.82
CA TYR A 622 17.10 2.56 -17.12
C TYR A 622 17.87 2.96 -15.87
N THR A 623 19.01 2.31 -15.66
CA THR A 623 19.96 2.58 -14.57
C THR A 623 21.38 2.49 -15.13
N ILE A 624 22.28 3.39 -14.70
CA ILE A 624 23.69 3.38 -15.12
C ILE A 624 24.37 2.12 -14.59
N GLY A 625 25.11 1.39 -15.44
CA GLY A 625 26.02 0.31 -15.01
C GLY A 625 25.66 -1.12 -15.44
N GLY A 626 24.63 -1.31 -16.27
CA GLY A 626 24.13 -2.63 -16.74
C GLY A 626 25.03 -3.41 -17.71
N ALA A 627 26.36 -3.43 -17.51
CA ALA A 627 27.31 -4.12 -18.39
C ALA A 627 27.60 -5.56 -17.90
N VAL A 628 26.78 -6.53 -18.33
CA VAL A 628 27.02 -7.96 -18.05
C VAL A 628 28.25 -8.47 -18.80
N GLY A 629 29.35 -8.70 -18.09
CA GLY A 629 30.59 -9.23 -18.65
C GLY A 629 30.48 -10.68 -19.11
N GLN A 630 30.26 -10.91 -20.42
CA GLN A 630 30.42 -12.24 -21.00
C GLN A 630 31.90 -12.66 -21.03
N VAL A 631 32.33 -13.41 -20.02
CA VAL A 631 33.66 -14.05 -20.02
C VAL A 631 33.65 -15.26 -20.96
N ARG A 632 34.15 -15.08 -22.19
CA ARG A 632 34.65 -16.20 -23.01
C ARG A 632 36.09 -16.55 -22.58
N PRO A 633 36.47 -17.83 -22.54
CA PRO A 633 37.79 -18.23 -22.08
C PRO A 633 38.86 -18.04 -23.16
N GLN A 634 40.03 -17.55 -22.75
CA GLN A 634 41.30 -17.69 -23.47
C GLN A 634 42.43 -17.99 -22.47
N ALA A 635 43.27 -18.96 -22.81
CA ALA A 635 44.60 -19.14 -22.22
C ALA A 635 45.62 -18.30 -23.04
N THR A 636 46.89 -18.10 -22.67
CA THR A 636 47.82 -18.70 -21.68
C THR A 636 48.49 -17.55 -20.87
N GLU A 637 49.46 -17.66 -19.95
CA GLU A 637 50.62 -18.56 -19.74
C GLU A 637 50.95 -18.79 -18.24
N ALA A 638 52.07 -19.46 -17.94
CA ALA A 638 52.37 -20.07 -16.65
C ALA A 638 53.32 -19.26 -15.74
N SER A 639 53.22 -19.50 -14.44
CA SER A 639 54.33 -19.41 -13.48
C SER A 639 54.24 -20.56 -12.46
N THR A 640 55.39 -21.05 -11.99
CA THR A 640 55.54 -22.35 -11.30
C THR A 640 55.53 -22.25 -9.76
N PRO A 641 54.96 -23.25 -9.03
CA PRO A 641 54.90 -23.27 -7.56
C PRO A 641 56.11 -23.97 -6.91
N PRO A 642 56.36 -23.69 -5.61
CA PRO A 642 56.52 -24.79 -4.63
C PRO A 642 56.04 -24.43 -3.19
N PRO A 643 56.06 -25.35 -2.21
CA PRO A 643 55.64 -26.76 -2.22
C PRO A 643 54.63 -27.06 -1.06
N ALA A 644 54.34 -28.35 -0.78
CA ALA A 644 53.32 -28.78 0.19
C ALA A 644 53.86 -29.26 1.57
N GLY A 645 52.96 -29.38 2.55
CA GLY A 645 53.20 -29.77 3.97
C GLY A 645 52.83 -28.61 4.91
N ILE A 646 52.13 -28.78 6.04
CA ILE A 646 52.02 -29.94 6.95
C ILE A 646 50.56 -30.16 7.41
N GLU A 647 50.18 -31.41 7.65
CA GLU A 647 49.01 -31.86 8.42
C GLU A 647 49.49 -32.94 9.44
N PRO A 648 48.68 -33.41 10.41
CA PRO A 648 47.62 -32.75 11.18
C PRO A 648 47.76 -33.00 12.71
N GLN A 649 47.00 -32.30 13.57
CA GLN A 649 46.64 -32.85 14.90
C GLN A 649 45.22 -32.47 15.35
N LYS A 650 44.47 -33.47 15.84
CA LYS A 650 43.21 -33.29 16.59
C LYS A 650 43.51 -33.26 18.08
N GLY A 651 43.02 -32.24 18.80
CA GLY A 651 43.07 -32.17 20.26
C GLY A 651 41.70 -31.87 20.86
N GLY A 652 41.16 -32.79 21.67
CA GLY A 652 39.87 -32.60 22.34
C GLY A 652 40.01 -31.82 23.66
N GLY A 653 39.29 -30.70 23.81
CA GLY A 653 39.30 -29.86 25.02
C GLY A 653 37.90 -29.70 25.63
N LYS A 654 37.80 -29.77 26.96
CA LYS A 654 36.54 -29.60 27.70
C LYS A 654 36.04 -28.15 27.65
N LYS A 655 34.71 -27.96 27.58
CA LYS A 655 34.04 -26.65 27.72
C LYS A 655 34.50 -25.92 29.00
N LYS A 656 34.98 -24.68 28.85
CA LYS A 656 34.90 -23.63 29.88
C LYS A 656 33.86 -22.59 29.45
N LYS A 657 33.13 -22.00 30.40
CA LYS A 657 32.43 -20.73 30.16
C LYS A 657 33.44 -19.58 30.23
N GLY A 658 33.34 -18.62 29.32
CA GLY A 658 34.06 -17.33 29.42
C GLY A 658 34.40 -16.73 28.06
N GLY A 659 34.01 -15.47 27.86
CA GLY A 659 34.52 -14.58 26.80
C GLY A 659 34.15 -14.93 25.35
N GLY A 660 33.24 -14.17 24.76
CA GLY A 660 33.32 -13.88 23.32
C GLY A 660 34.52 -12.94 23.04
N PRO A 661 34.88 -12.68 21.77
CA PRO A 661 35.98 -11.78 21.43
C PRO A 661 35.78 -10.38 22.05
N PRO A 662 36.79 -9.77 22.69
CA PRO A 662 36.68 -8.40 23.17
C PRO A 662 36.46 -7.43 22.01
N GLY A 663 35.37 -6.67 22.03
CA GLY A 663 35.10 -5.61 21.05
C GLY A 663 33.63 -5.44 20.66
N LEU A 664 32.98 -6.51 20.18
CA LEU A 664 31.62 -6.42 19.61
C LEU A 664 30.52 -6.30 20.67
N ILE A 665 30.43 -5.09 21.23
CA ILE A 665 29.24 -4.57 21.91
C ILE A 665 28.33 -3.95 20.84
N LYS A 666 27.08 -4.41 20.77
CA LYS A 666 26.02 -3.80 19.95
C LYS A 666 25.40 -2.63 20.74
N PRO A 667 25.13 -1.47 20.13
CA PRO A 667 24.43 -0.38 20.82
C PRO A 667 23.00 -0.78 21.22
N SER A 668 22.48 -0.11 22.25
CA SER A 668 21.19 -0.34 22.88
C SER A 668 20.42 0.99 23.06
N ILE A 669 19.17 0.94 23.52
CA ILE A 669 18.41 2.18 23.86
C ILE A 669 19.03 2.94 25.07
N ALA A 670 19.93 2.31 25.83
CA ALA A 670 20.74 2.99 26.85
C ALA A 670 22.01 3.66 26.28
N ASP A 671 22.24 3.55 24.96
CA ASP A 671 23.28 4.27 24.21
C ASP A 671 22.72 5.42 23.38
N THR A 672 21.40 5.49 23.19
CA THR A 672 20.74 6.59 22.48
C THR A 672 20.58 7.82 23.37
N MET A 673 20.63 8.98 22.73
CA MET A 673 20.40 10.29 23.32
C MET A 673 19.12 10.88 22.74
N LYS A 674 18.26 11.41 23.61
CA LYS A 674 17.09 12.20 23.21
C LYS A 674 17.52 13.57 22.69
N LEU A 675 16.86 14.03 21.64
CA LEU A 675 16.81 15.43 21.23
C LEU A 675 15.36 15.90 21.10
N HIS A 676 15.17 17.20 21.36
CA HIS A 676 13.95 17.95 21.07
C HIS A 676 14.30 19.10 20.11
N VAL A 677 13.43 19.35 19.13
CA VAL A 677 13.55 20.43 18.16
C VAL A 677 12.21 21.12 18.03
N TYR A 678 12.18 22.44 18.20
CA TYR A 678 11.08 23.28 17.73
C TYR A 678 11.55 24.04 16.49
N ALA A 679 10.71 24.02 15.46
CA ALA A 679 10.83 24.87 14.30
C ALA A 679 9.43 25.44 14.00
N ASP A 680 9.36 26.70 13.60
CA ASP A 680 8.07 27.37 13.51
C ASP A 680 7.21 26.92 12.32
N ASN A 681 7.83 26.46 11.22
CA ASN A 681 7.13 25.99 10.02
C ASN A 681 7.69 24.66 9.48
N TRP A 682 9.01 24.55 9.26
CA TRP A 682 9.64 23.30 8.78
C TRP A 682 11.15 23.23 9.04
N PHE A 683 11.70 22.01 9.23
CA PHE A 683 13.15 21.80 9.28
C PHE A 683 13.63 20.42 8.78
N MET A 684 14.93 20.34 8.50
CA MET A 684 15.72 19.08 8.40
C MET A 684 16.94 19.17 9.32
N LEU A 685 17.22 18.12 10.09
CA LEU A 685 18.36 17.98 11.00
C LEU A 685 19.26 16.82 10.58
N TYR A 686 20.53 17.13 10.33
CA TYR A 686 21.61 16.18 10.09
C TYR A 686 22.61 16.18 11.25
N VAL A 687 23.14 15.00 11.59
CA VAL A 687 24.29 14.84 12.49
C VAL A 687 25.31 13.92 11.80
N ASN A 688 26.57 14.36 11.75
CA ASN A 688 27.67 13.70 11.04
C ASN A 688 27.34 13.36 9.57
N GLY A 689 26.62 14.25 8.89
CA GLY A 689 26.16 14.07 7.50
C GLY A 689 25.03 13.06 7.33
N ARG A 690 24.58 12.36 8.38
CA ARG A 690 23.38 11.50 8.36
C ARG A 690 22.16 12.31 8.72
N LEU A 691 21.06 12.11 7.99
CA LEU A 691 19.75 12.67 8.34
C LEU A 691 19.25 12.00 9.62
N VAL A 692 18.92 12.79 10.64
CA VAL A 692 18.45 12.31 11.96
C VAL A 692 16.99 12.66 12.20
N ALA A 693 16.55 13.84 11.77
CA ALA A 693 15.15 14.24 11.82
C ALA A 693 14.77 15.13 10.63
N VAL A 694 13.48 15.13 10.30
CA VAL A 694 12.78 16.08 9.43
C VAL A 694 11.46 16.37 10.15
N ASP A 695 10.86 17.54 9.94
CA ASP A 695 9.47 17.69 10.37
C ASP A 695 8.58 16.62 9.69
N PRO A 696 7.88 15.76 10.45
CA PRO A 696 7.14 14.63 9.88
C PRO A 696 5.91 15.04 9.08
N ILE A 697 5.45 16.30 9.18
CA ILE A 697 4.30 16.81 8.45
C ILE A 697 4.77 17.82 7.41
N GLN A 698 4.19 17.77 6.20
CA GLN A 698 4.64 18.60 5.08
C GLN A 698 4.38 20.11 5.28
N PHE A 699 3.54 20.47 6.24
CA PHE A 699 3.33 21.80 6.81
C PHE A 699 2.56 21.67 8.13
N THR A 700 3.08 22.21 9.23
CA THR A 700 2.36 22.37 10.51
C THR A 700 3.03 23.51 11.30
N PRO A 701 2.37 24.66 11.49
CA PRO A 701 2.93 25.74 12.30
C PRO A 701 3.18 25.29 13.74
N HIS A 702 4.31 25.73 14.30
CA HIS A 702 4.71 25.60 15.69
C HIS A 702 4.76 24.14 16.18
N ASN A 703 5.69 23.31 15.67
CA ASN A 703 5.79 21.89 16.01
C ASN A 703 6.98 21.56 16.94
N VAL A 704 6.90 20.47 17.70
CA VAL A 704 8.06 19.90 18.44
C VAL A 704 8.31 18.45 18.03
N VAL A 705 9.45 18.21 17.38
CA VAL A 705 9.92 16.88 16.99
C VAL A 705 10.90 16.34 18.04
N SER A 706 10.67 15.11 18.49
CA SER A 706 11.47 14.44 19.52
C SER A 706 12.02 13.11 18.99
N VAL A 707 13.34 12.90 19.07
CA VAL A 707 14.03 11.72 18.49
C VAL A 707 15.05 11.15 19.48
N ASP A 708 15.15 9.82 19.57
CA ASP A 708 16.23 9.10 20.23
C ASP A 708 17.23 8.60 19.17
N PHE A 709 18.49 9.06 19.22
CA PHE A 709 19.53 8.71 18.22
C PHE A 709 20.85 8.28 18.86
N LEU A 710 21.70 7.56 18.13
CA LEU A 710 23.04 7.17 18.61
C LEU A 710 24.07 8.28 18.30
N PRO A 711 24.65 8.95 19.31
CA PRO A 711 25.65 9.99 19.07
C PRO A 711 27.03 9.41 18.76
N GLU A 712 27.75 10.04 17.84
CA GLU A 712 29.15 9.76 17.51
C GLU A 712 29.94 11.08 17.59
N TYR A 713 30.84 11.22 18.57
CA TYR A 713 31.58 12.48 18.78
C TYR A 713 32.96 12.44 18.07
N PRO A 714 33.44 13.58 17.53
CA PRO A 714 32.78 14.88 17.50
C PRO A 714 31.56 14.90 16.58
N MET A 715 30.49 15.58 17.02
CA MET A 715 29.26 15.74 16.22
C MET A 715 29.34 17.02 15.40
N THR A 716 29.39 16.93 14.08
CA THR A 716 29.02 18.05 13.20
C THR A 716 27.50 18.02 13.02
N ILE A 717 26.81 19.04 13.51
CA ILE A 717 25.36 19.18 13.41
C ILE A 717 25.05 20.23 12.34
N ALA A 718 24.12 19.93 11.43
CA ALA A 718 23.67 20.85 10.40
C ALA A 718 22.14 20.81 10.30
N VAL A 719 21.52 21.99 10.23
CA VAL A 719 20.06 22.16 10.17
C VAL A 719 19.70 23.08 9.03
N LEU A 720 18.68 22.73 8.25
CA LEU A 720 17.99 23.64 7.34
C LEU A 720 16.61 23.94 7.93
N ALA A 721 16.37 25.18 8.33
CA ALA A 721 15.06 25.67 8.77
C ALA A 721 14.41 26.51 7.65
N LYS A 722 13.09 26.46 7.54
CA LYS A 722 12.31 27.24 6.56
C LYS A 722 11.02 27.78 7.16
N ASP A 723 10.70 29.00 6.72
CA ASP A 723 9.37 29.59 6.83
C ASP A 723 8.49 29.27 5.61
N ASN A 724 7.21 29.57 5.75
CA ASN A 724 6.13 29.37 4.79
C ASN A 724 5.86 30.63 3.92
N ALA A 725 6.84 31.53 3.80
CA ALA A 725 6.74 32.73 2.98
C ALA A 725 6.66 32.44 1.47
N ASP A 726 5.79 33.17 0.77
CA ASP A 726 5.65 33.04 -0.69
C ASP A 726 6.99 33.35 -1.39
N PRO A 727 7.47 32.47 -2.29
CA PRO A 727 8.82 32.55 -2.86
C PRO A 727 9.03 33.67 -3.88
N LYS A 728 8.06 34.59 -4.07
CA LYS A 728 8.19 35.79 -4.91
C LYS A 728 8.13 37.08 -4.10
N THR A 729 7.42 37.06 -2.97
CA THR A 729 7.11 38.24 -2.16
C THR A 729 7.81 38.25 -0.80
N GLY A 730 8.10 37.08 -0.23
CA GLY A 730 8.58 36.97 1.16
C GLY A 730 7.48 37.22 2.20
N MET A 731 6.21 37.24 1.77
CA MET A 731 5.07 37.43 2.65
C MET A 731 4.49 36.08 3.09
N GLU A 732 4.18 35.94 4.37
CA GLU A 732 3.40 34.84 4.91
C GLU A 732 1.91 35.14 4.88
N TYR A 733 1.11 34.12 4.57
CA TYR A 733 -0.38 34.17 4.54
C TYR A 733 -0.98 35.30 3.68
N GLY A 734 -0.18 35.95 2.84
CA GLY A 734 -0.55 37.08 1.97
C GLY A 734 -0.57 38.46 2.65
N THR A 735 -0.36 38.56 3.97
CA THR A 735 -0.45 39.83 4.72
C THR A 735 0.67 40.04 5.74
N ASN A 736 1.30 38.97 6.20
CA ASN A 736 2.27 39.01 7.28
C ASN A 736 3.68 38.96 6.71
N ILE A 737 4.63 39.51 7.46
CA ILE A 737 6.04 39.16 7.34
C ILE A 737 6.25 37.94 8.26
N GLY A 738 7.09 36.98 7.87
CA GLY A 738 7.32 35.75 8.65
C GLY A 738 7.95 36.02 10.02
N ASP A 739 7.95 35.01 10.88
CA ASP A 739 8.47 35.07 12.25
C ASP A 739 9.13 33.75 12.68
N GLY A 740 9.73 33.03 11.72
CA GLY A 740 10.44 31.78 11.96
C GLY A 740 11.37 31.78 13.16
N GLY A 741 11.23 30.74 13.99
CA GLY A 741 12.05 30.46 15.15
C GLY A 741 12.59 29.03 15.12
N PHE A 742 13.86 28.84 15.51
CA PHE A 742 14.51 27.54 15.64
C PHE A 742 15.20 27.39 17.00
N VAL A 743 14.86 26.34 17.73
CA VAL A 743 15.48 26.01 19.02
C VAL A 743 15.58 24.49 19.19
N LEU A 744 16.73 24.01 19.68
CA LEU A 744 17.04 22.59 19.79
C LEU A 744 17.82 22.31 21.07
N LYS A 745 17.47 21.20 21.73
CA LYS A 745 18.11 20.70 22.95
C LYS A 745 18.37 19.20 22.86
N PHE A 746 19.60 18.78 23.13
CA PHE A 746 19.99 17.38 23.29
C PHE A 746 20.15 17.04 24.77
N ALA A 747 19.88 15.79 25.15
CA ALA A 747 20.00 15.32 26.53
C ALA A 747 21.44 15.24 27.08
N ASP A 748 22.47 15.56 26.29
CA ASP A 748 23.83 15.78 26.79
C ASP A 748 24.18 17.24 27.13
N GLY A 749 23.25 18.17 26.94
CA GLY A 749 23.49 19.60 27.11
C GLY A 749 24.00 20.31 25.84
N THR A 750 23.96 19.68 24.66
CA THR A 750 24.03 20.44 23.40
C THR A 750 22.77 21.28 23.24
N LEU A 751 22.94 22.58 23.00
CA LEU A 751 21.87 23.58 22.96
C LEU A 751 22.08 24.53 21.77
N THR A 752 21.00 25.08 21.21
CA THR A 752 21.07 26.23 20.29
C THR A 752 21.45 27.50 21.05
N ASN A 753 22.40 28.27 20.49
CA ASN A 753 22.90 29.55 21.00
C ASN A 753 23.83 30.22 19.96
N SER A 754 24.35 31.40 20.27
CA SER A 754 25.22 32.24 19.43
C SER A 754 26.61 31.66 19.08
N THR A 755 26.97 30.44 19.51
CA THR A 755 28.17 29.75 18.98
C THR A 755 27.92 29.02 17.66
N TRP A 756 26.65 28.76 17.30
CA TRP A 756 26.29 28.15 16.02
C TRP A 756 26.60 29.10 14.86
N LYS A 757 26.99 28.55 13.71
CA LYS A 757 27.02 29.26 12.42
C LYS A 757 25.62 29.36 11.83
N ALA A 758 25.34 30.46 11.15
CA ALA A 758 24.09 30.67 10.43
C ALA A 758 24.32 31.42 9.10
N LYS A 759 23.62 31.00 8.05
CA LYS A 759 23.47 31.78 6.81
C LYS A 759 22.05 31.64 6.26
N ASN A 760 21.47 32.78 5.86
CA ASN A 760 20.20 32.84 5.14
C ASN A 760 20.41 32.68 3.61
N PHE A 761 19.44 32.05 2.96
CA PHE A 761 19.36 31.79 1.53
C PHE A 761 18.03 32.28 0.91
N PHE A 762 17.08 32.76 1.71
CA PHE A 762 15.83 33.39 1.25
C PHE A 762 15.49 34.58 2.17
N HIS A 763 15.70 35.80 1.70
CA HIS A 763 15.37 37.02 2.43
C HIS A 763 14.20 37.77 1.77
N GLY A 764 13.21 38.22 2.55
CA GLY A 764 12.13 39.05 2.04
C GLY A 764 11.00 39.31 3.04
N PRO A 765 10.16 40.34 2.80
CA PRO A 765 10.30 41.35 1.75
C PRO A 765 11.49 42.30 2.05
N VAL A 766 12.30 42.61 1.03
CA VAL A 766 13.50 43.45 1.18
C VAL A 766 13.16 44.81 1.79
N ASN A 767 13.86 45.18 2.86
CA ASN A 767 13.62 46.37 3.69
C ASN A 767 12.22 46.43 4.36
N GLY A 768 11.45 45.35 4.39
CA GLY A 768 10.08 45.36 4.89
C GLY A 768 9.03 45.99 3.96
N ASP A 769 9.33 46.19 2.66
CA ASP A 769 8.37 46.78 1.71
C ASP A 769 7.28 45.76 1.33
N THR A 770 6.21 45.71 2.13
CA THR A 770 5.02 44.86 1.87
C THR A 770 4.14 45.38 0.75
N ALA A 771 4.35 46.61 0.27
CA ALA A 771 3.54 47.23 -0.79
C ALA A 771 4.08 46.94 -2.20
N ASN A 772 5.41 46.80 -2.35
CA ASN A 772 6.08 46.38 -3.58
C ASN A 772 7.08 45.24 -3.29
N PRO A 773 6.60 44.09 -2.76
CA PRO A 773 7.44 43.07 -2.17
C PRO A 773 8.44 42.48 -3.17
N LYS A 774 9.67 42.27 -2.68
CA LYS A 774 10.82 41.74 -3.41
C LYS A 774 11.58 40.80 -2.50
N VAL A 775 12.17 39.77 -3.09
CA VAL A 775 12.93 38.75 -2.39
C VAL A 775 14.36 38.69 -2.91
N ILE A 776 15.28 38.25 -2.05
CA ILE A 776 16.63 37.80 -2.41
C ILE A 776 16.66 36.30 -2.13
N GLN A 777 17.01 35.51 -3.15
CA GLN A 777 17.18 34.07 -3.01
C GLN A 777 18.56 33.66 -3.53
N GLU A 778 19.27 32.88 -2.73
CA GLU A 778 20.49 32.18 -3.13
C GLU A 778 20.20 30.68 -3.23
N PRO A 779 20.78 29.95 -4.21
CA PRO A 779 20.69 28.51 -4.23
C PRO A 779 21.38 27.92 -2.99
N LEU A 780 20.79 26.87 -2.39
CA LEU A 780 21.41 26.19 -1.25
C LEU A 780 22.77 25.59 -1.66
N PRO A 781 23.80 25.64 -0.79
CA PRO A 781 25.13 25.14 -1.14
C PRO A 781 25.12 23.63 -1.30
N ALA A 782 25.88 23.12 -2.28
CA ALA A 782 26.09 21.69 -2.40
C ALA A 782 26.77 21.12 -1.15
N ASN A 783 26.32 19.96 -0.67
CA ASN A 783 26.82 19.28 0.54
C ASN A 783 26.70 20.10 1.85
N TRP A 784 25.73 21.02 2.01
CA TRP A 784 25.64 21.89 3.20
C TRP A 784 25.53 21.15 4.56
N TRP A 785 25.15 19.86 4.58
CA TRP A 785 25.12 19.00 5.77
C TRP A 785 26.39 18.19 6.02
N ALA A 786 27.35 18.17 5.09
CA ALA A 786 28.51 17.31 5.17
C ALA A 786 29.45 17.72 6.32
N VAL A 787 30.20 16.74 6.84
CA VAL A 787 31.10 16.90 8.00
C VAL A 787 32.25 17.87 7.68
N ASP A 788 32.68 17.89 6.43
CA ASP A 788 33.79 18.63 5.84
C ASP A 788 33.35 19.91 5.08
N PHE A 789 32.05 20.24 5.09
CA PHE A 789 31.55 21.48 4.48
C PHE A 789 32.09 22.73 5.20
N ASP A 790 32.65 23.66 4.43
CA ASP A 790 33.27 24.89 4.91
C ASP A 790 32.23 25.99 5.20
N ASP A 791 31.93 26.17 6.49
CA ASP A 791 31.12 27.26 7.04
C ASP A 791 31.97 28.37 7.70
N SER A 792 33.30 28.38 7.50
CA SER A 792 34.20 29.33 8.18
C SER A 792 33.91 30.79 7.85
N ALA A 793 33.42 31.05 6.63
CA ALA A 793 33.00 32.38 6.16
C ALA A 793 31.60 32.81 6.66
N TRP A 794 30.85 31.93 7.35
CA TRP A 794 29.50 32.25 7.82
C TRP A 794 29.55 33.05 9.12
N LYS A 795 28.55 33.91 9.33
CA LYS A 795 28.32 34.56 10.62
C LYS A 795 27.97 33.52 11.68
N ASN A 796 28.16 33.90 12.94
CA ASN A 796 27.49 33.24 14.04
C ASN A 796 26.00 33.63 14.06
N ALA A 797 25.16 32.77 14.64
CA ALA A 797 23.74 33.02 14.80
C ALA A 797 23.46 34.10 15.86
N THR A 798 22.37 34.85 15.67
CA THR A 798 21.85 35.79 16.67
C THR A 798 20.89 35.05 17.60
N GLU A 799 21.01 35.26 18.92
CA GLU A 799 20.04 34.76 19.90
C GLU A 799 18.85 35.71 20.03
N TYR A 800 17.64 35.16 20.05
CA TYR A 800 16.39 35.87 20.35
C TYR A 800 15.75 35.32 21.63
N THR A 801 15.00 36.19 22.32
CA THR A 801 14.24 35.82 23.51
C THR A 801 12.94 35.10 23.17
N VAL A 802 12.34 34.41 24.14
CA VAL A 802 11.05 33.73 23.96
C VAL A 802 9.95 34.77 23.70
N GLU A 803 10.10 35.95 24.29
CA GLU A 803 9.22 37.10 24.17
C GLU A 803 9.32 37.82 22.80
N GLU A 804 10.46 37.70 22.10
CA GLU A 804 10.64 38.24 20.74
C GLU A 804 10.11 37.27 19.65
N VAL A 805 10.09 35.97 19.93
CA VAL A 805 9.64 34.92 19.00
C VAL A 805 8.17 34.52 19.23
N ASP A 806 7.63 34.72 20.44
CA ASP A 806 6.25 34.33 20.82
C ASP A 806 5.88 32.90 20.37
N PRO A 807 6.69 31.85 20.65
CA PRO A 807 6.45 30.50 20.14
C PRO A 807 5.15 29.91 20.70
N LYS A 808 4.43 29.09 19.91
CA LYS A 808 3.15 28.51 20.34
C LYS A 808 3.34 27.10 20.92
N GLN A 809 2.25 26.54 21.45
CA GLN A 809 2.26 25.12 21.86
C GLN A 809 2.51 24.22 20.65
N PRO A 810 3.36 23.17 20.78
CA PRO A 810 3.77 22.53 22.04
C PRO A 810 5.16 22.94 22.57
N TYR A 811 5.68 24.15 22.27
CA TYR A 811 6.95 24.64 22.82
C TYR A 811 7.00 24.55 24.35
N PHE A 812 5.98 25.06 25.05
CA PHE A 812 5.94 25.07 26.53
C PHE A 812 5.59 23.72 27.16
N GLU A 813 5.26 22.70 26.35
CA GLU A 813 5.04 21.33 26.78
C GLU A 813 6.32 20.48 26.75
N ASN A 814 7.44 21.02 26.24
CA ASN A 814 8.70 20.32 26.03
C ASN A 814 9.88 21.00 26.74
N ASP A 815 10.91 20.21 27.05
CA ASP A 815 12.13 20.75 27.67
C ASP A 815 13.05 21.42 26.64
N PHE A 816 13.06 22.76 26.66
CA PHE A 816 14.06 23.61 26.01
C PHE A 816 14.87 24.45 27.01
N GLU A 817 14.91 24.08 28.31
CA GLU A 817 15.59 24.88 29.34
C GLU A 817 17.08 25.08 28.99
N GLY A 818 17.51 26.34 28.97
CA GLY A 818 18.87 26.75 28.61
C GLY A 818 19.13 26.91 27.11
N ALA A 819 18.28 26.36 26.24
CA ALA A 819 18.37 26.58 24.80
C ALA A 819 17.88 27.99 24.43
N LYS A 820 18.34 28.48 23.27
CA LYS A 820 18.00 29.78 22.72
C LYS A 820 17.37 29.63 21.35
N PHE A 821 16.39 30.46 21.04
CA PHE A 821 16.01 30.68 19.65
C PHE A 821 17.18 31.32 18.93
N ILE A 822 17.57 30.77 17.78
CA ILE A 822 18.71 31.26 16.99
C ILE A 822 18.29 31.55 15.56
N TRP A 823 18.66 32.72 15.04
CA TRP A 823 18.38 33.16 13.66
C TRP A 823 19.64 33.77 13.01
N THR A 824 19.53 34.33 11.80
CA THR A 824 20.59 35.18 11.20
C THR A 824 20.53 36.62 11.73
N ASP A 825 20.42 37.65 10.88
CA ASP A 825 20.42 39.05 11.35
C ASP A 825 18.98 39.60 11.52
N HIS A 826 17.98 38.99 10.87
CA HIS A 826 16.61 39.48 10.85
C HIS A 826 15.59 38.36 11.09
N LEU A 827 15.13 38.21 12.35
CA LEU A 827 14.03 37.30 12.76
C LEU A 827 12.92 37.23 11.71
N ALA A 828 12.36 38.38 11.34
CA ALA A 828 11.17 38.43 10.50
C ALA A 828 11.42 38.29 8.98
N LEU A 829 12.65 38.49 8.49
CA LEU A 829 12.92 38.58 7.04
C LEU A 829 13.72 37.40 6.49
N ASP A 830 14.28 36.55 7.36
CA ASP A 830 15.20 35.48 6.97
C ASP A 830 14.50 34.11 6.92
N ASN A 831 13.91 33.79 5.75
CA ASN A 831 12.91 32.72 5.57
C ASN A 831 13.48 31.34 5.20
N THR A 832 14.79 31.19 4.97
CA THR A 832 15.44 29.87 4.75
C THR A 832 16.88 29.91 5.22
N ILE A 833 17.13 29.39 6.42
CA ILE A 833 18.42 29.48 7.08
C ILE A 833 19.03 28.08 7.19
N ILE A 834 20.34 27.99 6.93
CA ILE A 834 21.13 26.84 7.35
C ILE A 834 21.92 27.22 8.60
N PHE A 835 21.74 26.44 9.67
CA PHE A 835 22.52 26.50 10.89
C PHE A 835 23.52 25.34 10.94
N ARG A 836 24.73 25.58 11.45
CA ARG A 836 25.76 24.54 11.65
C ARG A 836 26.49 24.72 12.98
N THR A 837 26.91 23.62 13.60
CA THR A 837 27.81 23.65 14.77
C THR A 837 28.64 22.37 14.87
N LYS A 838 29.68 22.40 15.69
CA LYS A 838 30.52 21.23 15.99
C LYS A 838 30.67 21.02 17.49
N VAL A 839 30.26 19.85 17.97
CA VAL A 839 30.29 19.48 19.40
C VAL A 839 31.42 18.50 19.65
N GLU A 840 32.43 18.96 20.38
CA GLU A 840 33.54 18.15 20.88
C GLU A 840 33.20 17.54 22.24
N LYS A 841 33.59 16.28 22.49
CA LYS A 841 33.40 15.61 23.79
C LYS A 841 34.67 14.85 24.20
N PRO A 842 35.69 15.56 24.73
CA PRO A 842 36.98 14.96 25.04
C PRO A 842 36.87 13.74 25.96
N GLY A 843 37.53 12.65 25.58
CA GLY A 843 37.48 11.37 26.32
C GLY A 843 36.23 10.53 26.09
N TRP A 844 35.25 10.99 25.30
CA TRP A 844 34.18 10.10 24.82
C TRP A 844 34.78 9.00 23.95
N THR A 845 34.31 7.77 24.18
CA THR A 845 34.58 6.62 23.34
C THR A 845 33.25 5.89 23.12
N PRO A 846 32.96 5.40 21.90
CA PRO A 846 31.74 4.63 21.68
C PRO A 846 31.84 3.33 22.48
N ARG A 847 30.75 2.96 23.17
CA ARG A 847 30.70 1.65 23.86
C ARG A 847 30.67 0.49 22.85
N TRP A 848 30.18 0.77 21.64
CA TRP A 848 30.11 -0.15 20.52
C TRP A 848 31.32 0.01 19.59
N ASN A 849 31.72 -1.07 18.91
CA ASN A 849 32.69 -1.01 17.81
C ASN A 849 32.07 -1.36 16.44
N THR A 850 30.78 -1.65 16.40
CA THR A 850 30.03 -1.90 15.17
C THR A 850 29.87 -0.58 14.40
N LYS A 851 30.47 -0.48 13.22
CA LYS A 851 30.20 0.64 12.31
C LYS A 851 28.75 0.57 11.83
N PRO A 852 28.05 1.71 11.66
CA PRO A 852 26.77 1.72 10.94
C PRO A 852 26.98 1.34 9.46
N ASP A 853 26.19 0.39 8.96
CA ASP A 853 26.29 -0.12 7.58
C ASP A 853 25.82 0.89 6.51
N LEU A 854 25.30 2.07 6.92
CA LEU A 854 24.96 3.17 6.02
C LEU A 854 26.11 4.18 5.94
N ASP A 855 26.88 4.09 4.85
CA ASP A 855 27.65 5.21 4.32
C ASP A 855 26.71 6.13 3.50
N VAL A 856 26.54 7.36 3.99
CA VAL A 856 25.70 8.39 3.37
C VAL A 856 26.50 9.43 2.60
N THR A 857 27.83 9.30 2.51
CA THR A 857 28.68 10.26 1.78
C THR A 857 28.40 10.29 0.27
N GLY A 858 27.75 9.26 -0.26
CA GLY A 858 27.21 9.19 -1.62
C GLY A 858 25.70 9.47 -1.74
N ALA A 859 25.01 9.90 -0.67
CA ALA A 859 23.57 10.19 -0.74
C ALA A 859 23.31 11.44 -1.62
N PRO A 860 22.47 11.36 -2.65
CA PRO A 860 22.25 12.47 -3.57
C PRO A 860 21.53 13.63 -2.88
N GLN A 861 21.99 14.84 -3.15
CA GLN A 861 21.52 16.04 -2.49
C GLN A 861 20.07 16.41 -2.89
N ARG A 862 19.33 17.00 -1.95
CA ARG A 862 18.08 17.74 -2.14
C ARG A 862 18.20 19.11 -1.46
#